data_AF-A0A952S6F1-F1
#
_entry.id   AF-A0A952S6F1-F1
#
_cell.length_a   1.000
_cell.length_b   1.000
_cell.length_c   1.000
_cell.angle_alpha   90.00
_cell.angle_beta   90.00
_cell.angle_gamma   90.00
#
_symmetry.space_group_name_H-M   'P 1'
#
loop_
_entity.id
_entity.type
_entity.pdbx_description
1 polymer ?
#
loop_
_entity_poly.entity_id
_entity_poly.type
_entity_poly.pdbx_seq_one_letter_code
_entity_poly.pdbx_strand_id
1 'polypeptide(L)'
;MPAPARRNLSQHFALATCIAFTVLIGFLIMGAGTGAAPLYGLAGSVRSFFGDEAKPGAADKRGSALLPLGGAASCTGEQTWPEQQKLSADDGAANDQFGGSVSVSGDTAIAGVPLDDDNGNNSGSAFIFTRNGEVWTRQQTLTPLDGAAGHQFGQSVAISGDTVIIGAIFSDGNATTSGAAYVFTRSGGVWTQQQKLAASDGLGGDQFGASVAISGDTVIVGATFGDGNVTDSGAAYIFTRSGGVWTEQQKLTASDGAGADWFGTTVSINNDTAITGAPFDDDAGNNSGSAYVFTRTGTNWTEQQKLTAPDGGVNAQFGRSVSVSGDTAIAGSPGDNSARGSAYVFTRTGTNWTQQQKLTALDGEGGDIFGWSVAISGDTAIVGARLDNTPTSRAGSAYVFLRTGTNWTEQQKLTASDGEGGDELGVSVSISGDTAIAGAYFDDSLLGSQDAGSAYVFTRSGTNWTEQQKLSADDSAEHDYFGNSVSVSGDTAIIGAARHDNVNGINAGSAYVFIKTGTTWTRLQNLLASDGAADDVFGISVAISGDTAIIGAPGDDDNGSESGSAYIVTRNGGQWTEMQKLTASDGAAGDSFGTSVSISGDTAIVGSMQDDDAGTNSGSVYIFTRSGGVWTQQQKLTASDGAAGDSFGTSVSISGDTAIVGSRLDDYAGTDSGSAYIYTRSGGQWTEQKLTASDAAAGDRFGVSVAISGDTIIVGAYLDDDLGSASGSAYVFIRTGTNWTEQQKLTASDGAEDDVFGVSVAISGDTVIAGATFNSLPGGAEQGSAYIFTRSGGQWTERDKLTASDGTSFDEYGYSVAVDGATAMVGAIRHPNHTFRGAAYVFTRECAANPAPFDFDGDGRTDISIFRPGNGQWWYLRSSDGGNRAFTFGTDGDVLVPGDYTGDGRTDVAFYRPSTGMWYVLRSESPSFYAFPFGAPTDIPAPADYDGDGKTDAAVYRPSNGTWFILRSTDGGVTWETFGGSTDRPVPADYDGDGKADVAVLRPTGGTGLSEWWIKRSSDGGNRAFLFGTATDRAVQGDYTGDGRADVAFWRPSTGMWYVLRSEDLSFYAFPFGSPTDIPTPGDYDGDGRFDAAVFRPSNGTWFVNQTTEGILITTFGAPTDLPVPNAYVR
;
A
#
# COMPACT_ATOMS: atom_id res chain seq x y z
N MET A 1 -61.22 23.30 -29.46
CA MET A 1 -61.18 23.38 -30.94
C MET A 1 -60.40 22.16 -31.47
N PRO A 2 -60.46 21.79 -32.76
CA PRO A 2 -60.48 20.37 -33.14
C PRO A 2 -59.13 19.70 -33.45
N ALA A 3 -59.08 18.38 -33.21
CA ALA A 3 -58.17 17.40 -33.84
C ALA A 3 -58.86 16.78 -35.10
N PRO A 4 -58.33 15.76 -35.84
CA PRO A 4 -57.71 14.49 -35.41
C PRO A 4 -56.21 14.42 -35.82
N ALA A 5 -55.45 13.32 -36.00
CA ALA A 5 -55.67 11.86 -36.18
C ALA A 5 -54.34 11.11 -35.83
N ARG A 6 -54.21 9.77 -35.68
CA ARG A 6 -54.91 8.63 -36.30
C ARG A 6 -55.54 7.67 -35.25
N ARG A 7 -55.12 6.42 -34.95
CA ARG A 7 -54.06 5.49 -35.42
C ARG A 7 -54.49 4.03 -35.08
N ASN A 8 -54.36 3.09 -36.02
CA ASN A 8 -54.83 1.69 -35.90
C ASN A 8 -53.65 0.69 -35.98
N LEU A 9 -53.69 -0.60 -35.60
CA LEU A 9 -54.45 -1.47 -34.66
C LEU A 9 -53.42 -2.58 -34.23
N SER A 10 -53.60 -3.58 -33.34
CA SER A 10 -54.70 -4.41 -32.80
C SER A 10 -54.24 -5.08 -31.47
N GLN A 11 -55.04 -5.23 -30.41
CA GLN A 11 -55.87 -6.41 -30.01
C GLN A 11 -55.10 -7.76 -29.90
N HIS A 12 -55.28 -8.63 -28.88
CA HIS A 12 -56.47 -8.96 -28.05
C HIS A 12 -56.17 -9.42 -26.58
N PHE A 13 -57.17 -9.25 -25.67
CA PHE A 13 -57.73 -10.15 -24.61
C PHE A 13 -56.86 -11.22 -23.89
N ALA A 14 -57.11 -11.64 -22.63
CA ALA A 14 -57.94 -11.22 -21.47
C ALA A 14 -57.57 -12.12 -20.24
N LEU A 15 -57.88 -11.80 -18.97
CA LEU A 15 -59.16 -12.06 -18.26
C LEU A 15 -59.20 -11.35 -16.86
N ALA A 16 -60.34 -11.37 -16.16
CA ALA A 16 -60.54 -10.75 -14.82
C ALA A 16 -60.39 -11.78 -13.65
N THR A 17 -60.59 -11.49 -12.35
CA THR A 17 -61.91 -11.21 -11.73
C THR A 17 -61.84 -10.97 -10.18
N CYS A 18 -62.48 -9.89 -9.64
CA CYS A 18 -62.99 -9.70 -8.25
C CYS A 18 -61.98 -9.70 -7.04
N ILE A 19 -62.25 -9.27 -5.79
CA ILE A 19 -63.29 -8.55 -4.97
C ILE A 19 -62.59 -8.19 -3.61
N ALA A 20 -62.92 -7.26 -2.69
CA ALA A 20 -63.58 -5.95 -2.57
C ALA A 20 -63.66 -5.57 -1.03
N PHE A 21 -63.64 -4.28 -0.67
CA PHE A 21 -64.15 -3.63 0.60
C PHE A 21 -63.47 -3.77 2.00
N THR A 22 -62.73 -2.71 2.40
CA THR A 22 -63.02 -1.69 3.48
C THR A 22 -63.51 -2.07 4.91
N VAL A 23 -62.88 -1.49 5.98
CA VAL A 23 -63.49 -0.70 7.11
C VAL A 23 -62.41 -0.18 8.13
N LEU A 24 -62.80 0.71 9.07
CA LEU A 24 -61.99 1.69 9.84
C LEU A 24 -62.03 1.48 11.39
N ILE A 25 -61.42 2.40 12.17
CA ILE A 25 -61.47 2.62 13.66
C ILE A 25 -60.40 1.83 14.47
N GLY A 26 -59.65 2.36 15.46
CA GLY A 26 -59.40 3.73 15.93
C GLY A 26 -59.78 4.01 17.42
N PHE A 27 -58.86 4.50 18.28
CA PHE A 27 -59.07 5.49 19.37
C PHE A 27 -57.78 5.80 20.19
N LEU A 28 -57.85 6.82 21.06
CA LEU A 28 -56.79 7.40 21.91
C LEU A 28 -57.29 7.50 23.38
N ILE A 29 -56.43 7.48 24.42
CA ILE A 29 -56.50 8.37 25.62
C ILE A 29 -55.35 8.13 26.64
N MET A 30 -55.08 9.19 27.41
CA MET A 30 -54.03 9.44 28.41
C MET A 30 -53.96 8.52 29.65
N GLY A 31 -52.79 8.49 30.30
CA GLY A 31 -52.61 8.09 31.70
C GLY A 31 -51.16 8.31 32.20
N ALA A 32 -50.96 8.98 33.33
CA ALA A 32 -49.63 9.29 33.88
C ALA A 32 -49.59 9.19 35.41
N GLY A 33 -48.41 8.91 36.00
CA GLY A 33 -48.16 9.14 37.43
C GLY A 33 -47.27 8.14 38.17
N THR A 34 -46.04 8.58 38.50
CA THR A 34 -45.36 8.43 39.81
C THR A 34 -45.38 7.11 40.60
N GLY A 35 -44.20 6.61 41.00
CA GLY A 35 -44.04 5.67 42.11
C GLY A 35 -42.57 5.28 42.33
N ALA A 36 -42.07 5.37 43.58
CA ALA A 36 -40.65 5.14 43.88
C ALA A 36 -40.38 3.82 44.63
N ALA A 37 -39.11 3.40 44.50
CA ALA A 37 -38.33 2.33 45.14
C ALA A 37 -38.38 2.28 46.70
N PRO A 38 -37.51 1.50 47.39
CA PRO A 38 -36.92 0.15 47.17
C PRO A 38 -37.11 -0.77 48.41
N LEU A 39 -36.51 -1.99 48.46
CA LEU A 39 -35.80 -2.46 49.68
C LEU A 39 -34.81 -3.63 49.47
N TYR A 40 -33.91 -3.79 50.45
CA TYR A 40 -32.73 -4.67 50.55
C TYR A 40 -32.99 -6.15 50.89
N GLY A 41 -31.98 -7.03 50.65
CA GLY A 41 -31.89 -8.37 51.27
C GLY A 41 -30.92 -9.35 50.59
N LEU A 42 -29.59 -9.16 50.62
CA LEU A 42 -28.60 -9.73 51.56
C LEU A 42 -28.23 -11.24 51.43
N ALA A 43 -26.99 -11.47 50.95
CA ALA A 43 -26.04 -12.56 51.26
C ALA A 43 -26.35 -14.06 51.02
N GLY A 44 -25.43 -14.73 50.33
CA GLY A 44 -25.28 -16.19 50.25
C GLY A 44 -24.19 -16.57 49.23
N SER A 45 -23.23 -17.45 49.58
CA SER A 45 -22.02 -17.67 48.77
C SER A 45 -21.58 -19.14 48.67
N VAL A 46 -20.69 -19.40 47.70
CA VAL A 46 -19.90 -20.64 47.46
C VAL A 46 -20.52 -21.75 46.61
N ARG A 47 -20.11 -21.75 45.33
CA ARG A 47 -19.79 -22.86 44.39
C ARG A 47 -20.09 -24.31 44.81
N SER A 48 -20.69 -25.09 43.89
CA SER A 48 -19.99 -26.20 43.18
C SER A 48 -20.76 -26.83 42.00
N PHE A 49 -20.20 -26.72 40.78
CA PHE A 49 -20.12 -27.70 39.67
C PHE A 49 -21.36 -28.51 39.16
N PHE A 50 -21.72 -28.25 37.88
CA PHE A 50 -22.29 -29.12 36.80
C PHE A 50 -23.54 -29.99 37.04
N GLY A 51 -24.45 -30.10 36.04
CA GLY A 51 -25.58 -31.05 36.14
C GLY A 51 -26.77 -31.06 35.14
N ASP A 52 -26.78 -30.28 34.06
CA ASP A 52 -27.58 -30.49 32.82
C ASP A 52 -29.15 -30.50 32.79
N GLU A 53 -29.65 -30.47 31.54
CA GLU A 53 -31.00 -30.76 30.97
C GLU A 53 -32.27 -29.87 31.15
N ALA A 54 -32.73 -29.39 29.97
CA ALA A 54 -34.12 -29.40 29.44
C ALA A 54 -35.15 -28.25 29.70
N LYS A 55 -35.29 -27.37 28.68
CA LYS A 55 -36.47 -27.10 27.78
C LYS A 55 -37.91 -27.08 28.39
N PRO A 56 -38.88 -26.24 27.88
CA PRO A 56 -39.08 -25.99 26.43
C PRO A 56 -39.67 -24.63 25.96
N GLY A 57 -39.55 -24.37 24.64
CA GLY A 57 -40.43 -23.48 23.85
C GLY A 57 -40.10 -21.97 23.89
N ALA A 58 -40.45 -21.17 22.88
CA ALA A 58 -41.02 -21.47 21.56
C ALA A 58 -40.58 -20.40 20.53
N ALA A 59 -40.70 -20.68 19.23
CA ALA A 59 -40.19 -19.79 18.18
C ALA A 59 -41.09 -18.57 17.89
N ASP A 60 -40.47 -17.43 17.57
CA ASP A 60 -41.07 -16.38 16.74
C ASP A 60 -40.43 -16.41 15.33
N LYS A 61 -41.16 -15.99 14.30
CA LYS A 61 -40.70 -15.94 12.91
C LYS A 61 -40.56 -14.49 12.45
N ARG A 62 -39.33 -13.98 12.45
CA ARG A 62 -38.93 -12.86 11.59
C ARG A 62 -37.69 -13.25 10.81
N GLY A 63 -37.82 -13.27 9.48
CA GLY A 63 -36.68 -13.40 8.59
C GLY A 63 -36.00 -12.05 8.44
N SER A 64 -34.91 -11.83 9.17
CA SER A 64 -33.84 -10.92 8.76
C SER A 64 -32.71 -11.79 8.22
N ALA A 65 -32.33 -11.59 6.96
CA ALA A 65 -31.12 -12.22 6.44
C ALA A 65 -29.93 -11.60 7.17
N LEU A 66 -29.29 -12.38 8.05
CA LEU A 66 -27.95 -12.08 8.51
C LEU A 66 -27.01 -12.45 7.37
N LEU A 67 -26.64 -11.44 6.57
CA LEU A 67 -25.38 -11.50 5.85
C LEU A 67 -24.28 -11.55 6.93
N PRO A 68 -23.34 -12.52 6.89
CA PRO A 68 -22.16 -12.42 7.71
C PRO A 68 -21.38 -11.17 7.29
N LEU A 69 -20.90 -10.41 8.27
CA LEU A 69 -19.85 -9.42 8.03
C LEU A 69 -18.58 -10.21 7.68
N GLY A 70 -17.91 -9.84 6.58
CA GLY A 70 -16.64 -10.47 6.21
C GLY A 70 -15.60 -10.24 7.29
N GLY A 71 -15.16 -11.31 7.95
CA GLY A 71 -13.85 -11.33 8.58
C GLY A 71 -12.81 -11.56 7.49
N ALA A 72 -11.70 -10.81 7.50
CA ALA A 72 -10.61 -11.09 6.59
C ALA A 72 -10.01 -12.47 6.90
N ALA A 73 -9.87 -13.31 5.88
CA ALA A 73 -8.99 -14.46 5.94
C ALA A 73 -7.54 -13.96 6.00
N SER A 74 -6.68 -14.64 6.75
CA SER A 74 -5.23 -14.38 6.76
C SER A 74 -4.61 -15.02 5.52
N CYS A 75 -4.05 -14.22 4.61
CA CYS A 75 -3.31 -14.75 3.46
C CYS A 75 -2.04 -15.49 3.91
N THR A 76 -1.77 -16.63 3.27
CA THR A 76 -0.64 -17.54 3.59
C THR A 76 0.21 -17.92 2.36
N GLY A 77 -0.15 -17.45 1.16
CA GLY A 77 0.58 -17.74 -0.09
C GLY A 77 1.74 -16.79 -0.36
N GLU A 78 2.53 -17.10 -1.40
CA GLU A 78 3.55 -16.21 -1.94
C GLU A 78 2.91 -14.88 -2.37
N GLN A 79 3.68 -13.81 -2.33
CA GLN A 79 3.22 -12.47 -2.68
C GLN A 79 3.88 -12.08 -4.03
N THR A 80 3.17 -12.07 -5.19
CA THR A 80 3.76 -12.00 -6.58
C THR A 80 2.93 -11.20 -7.63
N TRP A 81 3.48 -10.41 -8.56
CA TRP A 81 2.75 -9.17 -8.96
C TRP A 81 2.84 -8.66 -10.44
N PRO A 82 1.72 -8.64 -11.21
CA PRO A 82 1.69 -8.27 -12.67
C PRO A 82 0.81 -7.08 -13.32
N GLU A 83 0.15 -7.28 -14.52
CA GLU A 83 -0.04 -6.36 -15.73
C GLU A 83 -1.40 -6.46 -16.55
N GLN A 84 -1.87 -5.45 -17.36
CA GLN A 84 -2.83 -5.49 -18.53
C GLN A 84 -3.19 -4.27 -19.53
N GLN A 85 -3.22 -2.90 -19.29
CA GLN A 85 -4.05 -1.94 -20.16
C GLN A 85 -3.60 -0.45 -20.49
N LYS A 86 -4.40 0.41 -21.23
CA LYS A 86 -4.02 1.73 -21.88
C LYS A 86 -5.05 2.97 -21.87
N LEU A 87 -4.63 4.26 -22.00
CA LEU A 87 -5.30 5.59 -21.61
C LEU A 87 -5.08 6.85 -22.47
N SER A 88 -5.56 8.05 -22.02
CA SER A 88 -5.12 9.42 -22.40
C SER A 88 -5.50 10.76 -21.65
N ALA A 89 -5.57 11.82 -22.48
CA ALA A 89 -6.43 13.00 -22.51
C ALA A 89 -7.14 13.17 -23.88
N ASP A 90 -7.52 14.40 -24.26
CA ASP A 90 -7.91 14.80 -25.63
C ASP A 90 -7.52 16.28 -25.99
N ASP A 91 -6.61 16.98 -25.25
CA ASP A 91 -6.16 18.37 -25.61
C ASP A 91 -4.67 18.63 -26.05
N GLY A 92 -4.01 19.75 -25.71
CA GLY A 92 -3.10 20.63 -26.52
C GLY A 92 -1.66 20.25 -27.00
N ALA A 93 -0.77 21.27 -27.14
CA ALA A 93 0.51 21.27 -27.90
C ALA A 93 1.81 21.87 -27.24
N ALA A 94 2.24 23.16 -27.31
CA ALA A 94 3.64 23.56 -26.96
C ALA A 94 4.04 24.88 -26.19
N ASN A 95 4.59 24.74 -24.96
CA ASN A 95 5.43 25.71 -24.18
C ASN A 95 6.68 25.10 -23.44
N ASP A 96 6.81 25.03 -22.08
CA ASP A 96 7.94 24.42 -21.29
C ASP A 96 7.72 24.42 -19.72
N GLN A 97 8.54 23.70 -18.90
CA GLN A 97 9.20 24.09 -17.58
C GLN A 97 9.33 23.25 -16.21
N PHE A 98 8.44 22.41 -15.63
CA PHE A 98 8.69 21.58 -14.37
C PHE A 98 7.65 21.44 -13.16
N GLY A 99 6.81 20.37 -12.94
CA GLY A 99 5.95 20.23 -11.70
C GLY A 99 4.75 19.20 -11.59
N GLY A 100 3.82 19.31 -10.60
CA GLY A 100 2.43 18.73 -10.54
C GLY A 100 2.03 17.69 -9.43
N SER A 101 0.87 17.00 -9.53
CA SER A 101 0.35 15.94 -8.62
C SER A 101 -0.97 15.14 -8.95
N VAL A 102 -1.43 14.14 -8.15
CA VAL A 102 -2.48 13.16 -8.56
C VAL A 102 -3.39 12.47 -7.47
N SER A 103 -3.66 12.97 -6.25
CA SER A 103 -4.78 12.52 -5.33
C SER A 103 -5.06 11.02 -5.10
N VAL A 104 -6.34 10.61 -5.02
CA VAL A 104 -6.92 9.41 -4.35
C VAL A 104 -7.30 9.53 -2.88
N SER A 105 -8.01 8.52 -2.39
CA SER A 105 -8.38 8.24 -1.01
C SER A 105 -9.34 7.06 -0.97
N GLY A 106 -8.84 5.90 -0.51
CA GLY A 106 -9.58 4.64 -0.42
C GLY A 106 -10.54 4.52 -1.55
N ASP A 107 -11.81 4.56 -1.20
CA ASP A 107 -12.94 4.66 -2.07
C ASP A 107 -13.00 5.86 -3.06
N THR A 108 -11.97 6.18 -3.89
CA THR A 108 -11.92 7.10 -5.08
C THR A 108 -10.47 7.47 -5.49
N ALA A 109 -10.15 7.83 -6.75
CA ALA A 109 -8.86 8.36 -7.26
C ALA A 109 -8.89 9.69 -8.07
N ILE A 110 -7.77 10.30 -8.53
CA ILE A 110 -7.64 11.19 -9.75
C ILE A 110 -6.31 12.00 -9.87
N ALA A 111 -5.67 12.35 -11.01
CA ALA A 111 -5.39 11.88 -12.40
C ALA A 111 -4.97 13.03 -13.35
N GLY A 112 -5.25 14.27 -12.96
CA GLY A 112 -4.81 15.52 -13.59
C GLY A 112 -4.43 16.46 -12.47
N VAL A 113 -4.63 17.80 -12.50
CA VAL A 113 -3.98 18.75 -13.41
C VAL A 113 -3.46 20.09 -12.74
N PRO A 114 -2.30 20.75 -13.06
CA PRO A 114 -2.29 22.17 -13.51
C PRO A 114 -2.12 22.56 -14.96
N LEU A 115 -0.89 22.78 -15.43
CA LEU A 115 -0.45 23.91 -16.27
C LEU A 115 -1.05 24.19 -17.68
N ASP A 116 -2.32 23.93 -17.87
CA ASP A 116 -3.26 24.47 -18.84
C ASP A 116 -2.82 25.80 -19.46
N ASP A 117 -2.68 25.85 -20.78
CA ASP A 117 -2.16 27.04 -21.45
C ASP A 117 -3.17 28.19 -21.43
N ASP A 118 -4.24 28.01 -20.65
CA ASP A 118 -5.42 28.81 -20.64
C ASP A 118 -6.05 29.19 -19.28
N ASN A 119 -6.10 28.46 -18.13
CA ASN A 119 -6.66 28.99 -16.86
C ASN A 119 -5.70 29.84 -16.03
N GLY A 120 -4.79 30.52 -16.68
CA GLY A 120 -3.86 31.43 -16.04
C GLY A 120 -2.60 31.29 -16.78
N ASN A 121 -1.96 32.43 -17.06
CA ASN A 121 -0.59 32.46 -16.63
C ASN A 121 -0.77 32.17 -15.13
N ASN A 122 -0.07 31.24 -14.57
CA ASN A 122 -0.17 29.87 -15.04
C ASN A 122 -1.29 28.94 -14.29
N SER A 123 -2.64 29.19 -14.11
CA SER A 123 -3.47 28.87 -12.84
C SER A 123 -4.69 27.89 -12.48
N GLY A 124 -5.72 27.38 -13.25
CA GLY A 124 -6.90 26.65 -12.59
C GLY A 124 -8.18 25.98 -13.25
N SER A 125 -8.26 24.70 -13.71
CA SER A 125 -9.56 23.96 -13.97
C SER A 125 -9.78 22.45 -13.55
N ALA A 126 -9.52 21.42 -14.38
CA ALA A 126 -9.50 19.92 -14.24
C ALA A 126 -10.68 18.87 -14.43
N PHE A 127 -10.85 17.78 -13.61
CA PHE A 127 -10.99 16.35 -14.15
C PHE A 127 -12.01 15.18 -13.72
N ILE A 128 -12.86 15.11 -12.66
CA ILE A 128 -12.90 13.90 -11.73
C ILE A 128 -14.34 13.17 -11.52
N PHE A 129 -14.80 11.85 -11.41
CA PHE A 129 -14.47 10.36 -11.73
C PHE A 129 -15.06 9.07 -10.95
N THR A 130 -16.35 8.83 -10.60
CA THR A 130 -16.89 7.77 -9.63
C THR A 130 -16.67 6.19 -9.76
N ARG A 131 -15.95 5.46 -8.86
CA ARG A 131 -15.31 4.07 -8.96
C ARG A 131 -16.04 2.70 -8.61
N ASN A 132 -16.72 2.10 -9.57
CA ASN A 132 -17.83 1.14 -9.72
C ASN A 132 -17.72 -0.13 -10.67
N GLY A 133 -16.80 -1.11 -10.53
CA GLY A 133 -16.49 -2.21 -11.53
C GLY A 133 -15.04 -2.74 -11.58
N GLU A 134 -14.23 -2.50 -12.65
CA GLU A 134 -12.74 -2.69 -12.87
C GLU A 134 -12.12 -1.76 -14.05
N VAL A 135 -12.69 -0.60 -14.57
CA VAL A 135 -12.37 0.27 -15.83
C VAL A 135 -13.17 1.68 -16.02
N TRP A 136 -12.65 2.93 -16.36
CA TRP A 136 -13.15 4.38 -16.21
C TRP A 136 -13.62 5.25 -17.47
N THR A 137 -14.37 6.41 -17.35
CA THR A 137 -14.70 7.50 -18.39
C THR A 137 -15.36 8.87 -17.89
N ARG A 138 -15.63 9.96 -18.71
CA ARG A 138 -15.68 11.42 -18.27
C ARG A 138 -16.86 12.46 -18.63
N GLN A 139 -16.82 13.79 -18.22
CA GLN A 139 -17.92 14.87 -18.22
C GLN A 139 -17.65 16.47 -18.22
N GLN A 140 -17.89 17.36 -17.17
CA GLN A 140 -18.28 18.86 -17.29
C GLN A 140 -17.73 19.95 -16.22
N THR A 141 -18.19 21.24 -16.06
CA THR A 141 -17.45 22.47 -15.48
C THR A 141 -17.89 23.19 -14.11
N LEU A 142 -17.04 23.98 -13.32
CA LEU A 142 -17.35 25.00 -12.21
C LEU A 142 -16.17 25.99 -11.65
N THR A 143 -15.69 26.14 -10.34
CA THR A 143 -14.68 27.21 -9.75
C THR A 143 -13.80 27.02 -8.38
N PRO A 144 -12.43 27.26 -8.18
CA PRO A 144 -11.86 28.27 -7.22
C PRO A 144 -12.01 29.70 -7.77
N LEU A 145 -11.26 30.72 -7.36
CA LEU A 145 -11.68 32.13 -7.51
C LEU A 145 -10.63 33.08 -8.12
N ASP A 146 -9.60 32.57 -8.80
CA ASP A 146 -8.36 33.35 -9.05
C ASP A 146 -7.73 33.08 -10.50
N GLY A 147 -7.34 33.92 -11.54
CA GLY A 147 -7.46 35.29 -12.15
C GLY A 147 -6.22 36.14 -12.67
N ALA A 148 -5.49 36.93 -11.83
CA ALA A 148 -4.37 37.91 -12.08
C ALA A 148 -2.88 37.49 -12.38
N ALA A 149 -1.91 37.28 -11.43
CA ALA A 149 -0.43 37.51 -11.65
C ALA A 149 0.79 36.67 -11.03
N GLY A 150 0.80 35.34 -10.85
CA GLY A 150 1.91 34.52 -10.28
C GLY A 150 1.68 33.01 -9.88
N HIS A 151 0.49 32.50 -9.56
CA HIS A 151 0.04 32.00 -8.23
C HIS A 151 0.37 30.59 -7.78
N GLN A 152 1.28 29.91 -8.49
CA GLN A 152 1.38 28.48 -8.84
C GLN A 152 0.48 27.46 -8.11
N PHE A 153 -0.78 27.89 -7.90
CA PHE A 153 -1.96 27.55 -7.12
C PHE A 153 -2.21 26.07 -7.15
N GLY A 154 -2.19 25.42 -5.99
CA GLY A 154 -2.20 23.99 -5.76
C GLY A 154 -0.93 23.12 -5.89
N GLN A 155 0.32 23.58 -5.80
CA GLN A 155 1.57 22.78 -5.73
C GLN A 155 1.74 21.69 -4.60
N SER A 156 0.77 20.77 -4.39
CA SER A 156 0.73 19.55 -3.50
C SER A 156 -0.45 18.60 -3.87
N VAL A 157 -1.08 17.78 -2.98
CA VAL A 157 -2.52 17.27 -3.06
C VAL A 157 -3.04 16.32 -1.96
N ALA A 158 -3.87 16.76 -1.00
CA ALA A 158 -4.77 15.80 -0.31
C ALA A 158 -6.20 16.08 -0.71
N ILE A 159 -6.97 15.01 -0.66
CA ILE A 159 -8.33 15.02 -0.14
C ILE A 159 -8.36 14.13 1.11
N SER A 160 -9.52 13.75 1.57
CA SER A 160 -9.91 12.35 1.59
C SER A 160 -11.27 12.21 2.21
N GLY A 161 -12.00 11.18 1.72
CA GLY A 161 -13.35 10.76 2.08
C GLY A 161 -14.32 11.91 1.90
N ASP A 162 -14.12 12.85 2.78
CA ASP A 162 -15.06 13.77 3.28
C ASP A 162 -14.42 15.14 3.62
N THR A 163 -13.25 15.53 3.07
CA THR A 163 -12.89 16.94 2.70
C THR A 163 -11.55 17.03 1.93
N VAL A 164 -11.35 18.15 1.23
CA VAL A 164 -10.16 18.60 0.46
C VAL A 164 -9.58 19.83 1.11
N ILE A 165 -8.34 20.23 0.87
CA ILE A 165 -7.96 21.65 0.91
C ILE A 165 -6.95 21.90 -0.25
N ILE A 166 -6.70 23.14 -0.78
CA ILE A 166 -5.64 23.54 -1.77
C ILE A 166 -4.53 24.49 -1.10
N GLY A 167 -3.51 25.09 -1.78
CA GLY A 167 -2.35 25.87 -1.23
C GLY A 167 -1.77 26.98 -2.12
N ALA A 168 -0.47 27.42 -1.98
CA ALA A 168 0.17 28.70 -2.44
C ALA A 168 1.73 29.11 -2.73
N ILE A 169 2.91 28.40 -2.94
CA ILE A 169 4.33 28.83 -3.48
C ILE A 169 4.74 30.30 -3.81
N PHE A 170 3.94 31.28 -4.11
CA PHE A 170 4.38 32.68 -3.96
C PHE A 170 3.20 33.64 -3.80
N SER A 171 2.06 33.08 -3.45
CA SER A 171 0.75 33.65 -3.55
C SER A 171 0.24 34.71 -2.52
N ASP A 172 -1.07 34.93 -2.37
CA ASP A 172 -1.71 36.06 -1.71
C ASP A 172 -1.81 35.96 -0.17
N GLY A 173 -0.96 36.68 0.54
CA GLY A 173 -0.75 36.62 1.99
C GLY A 173 -1.18 37.81 2.83
N ASN A 174 -0.42 38.07 3.91
CA ASN A 174 -0.60 39.17 4.86
C ASN A 174 0.25 40.45 4.59
N ALA A 175 0.90 40.66 3.44
CA ALA A 175 1.84 41.78 3.29
C ALA A 175 1.91 42.34 1.86
N THR A 176 3.05 42.16 1.19
CA THR A 176 3.09 41.80 -0.23
C THR A 176 3.11 40.29 -0.28
N THR A 177 2.45 39.67 -1.27
CA THR A 177 2.43 38.20 -1.37
C THR A 177 2.05 37.63 0.02
N SER A 178 2.59 36.50 0.51
CA SER A 178 2.91 36.07 1.91
C SER A 178 2.20 34.90 2.61
N GLY A 179 1.08 34.33 2.18
CA GLY A 179 0.62 33.01 2.57
C GLY A 179 -0.87 32.62 2.50
N ALA A 180 -1.34 31.35 2.73
CA ALA A 180 -2.75 30.87 3.04
C ALA A 180 -3.04 29.31 2.88
N ALA A 181 -4.30 28.83 2.66
CA ALA A 181 -4.78 27.41 2.70
C ALA A 181 -6.25 27.10 2.19
N TYR A 182 -6.55 26.33 1.12
CA TYR A 182 -7.86 26.23 0.34
C TYR A 182 -8.91 25.19 0.71
N VAL A 183 -9.67 25.39 1.78
CA VAL A 183 -10.85 24.56 2.04
C VAL A 183 -11.97 24.99 0.94
N PHE A 184 -13.11 24.30 0.70
CA PHE A 184 -14.24 24.44 -0.29
C PHE A 184 -15.57 23.58 0.03
N THR A 185 -16.70 23.94 0.68
CA THR A 185 -17.68 22.94 1.32
C THR A 185 -18.22 21.69 0.53
N ARG A 186 -17.82 20.45 0.88
CA ARG A 186 -17.86 19.20 0.08
C ARG A 186 -19.22 18.45 0.01
N SER A 187 -20.24 19.01 -0.62
CA SER A 187 -21.67 18.80 -0.28
C SER A 187 -22.73 18.04 -1.17
N GLY A 188 -22.46 16.91 -1.86
CA GLY A 188 -23.42 16.13 -2.72
C GLY A 188 -23.18 15.94 -4.25
N GLY A 189 -22.24 16.65 -4.92
CA GLY A 189 -21.90 16.50 -6.36
C GLY A 189 -21.28 17.70 -7.16
N VAL A 190 -21.81 18.97 -7.07
CA VAL A 190 -21.52 20.30 -7.81
C VAL A 190 -21.79 21.63 -6.96
N TRP A 191 -21.18 22.83 -7.18
CA TRP A 191 -20.81 23.88 -6.13
C TRP A 191 -20.71 25.43 -6.46
N THR A 192 -20.47 26.37 -5.46
CA THR A 192 -20.19 27.88 -5.60
C THR A 192 -19.67 28.75 -4.36
N GLN A 193 -18.67 29.67 -4.57
CA GLN A 193 -18.17 31.03 -4.09
C GLN A 193 -18.30 31.73 -2.67
N GLN A 194 -17.20 32.35 -2.11
CA GLN A 194 -17.18 33.51 -1.13
C GLN A 194 -15.92 34.50 -0.94
N GLN A 195 -14.95 34.40 0.04
CA GLN A 195 -14.08 35.56 0.58
C GLN A 195 -12.57 35.29 1.07
N LYS A 196 -11.94 36.10 2.01
CA LYS A 196 -10.55 36.00 2.63
C LYS A 196 -10.46 36.32 4.18
N LEU A 197 -9.39 35.91 4.90
CA LEU A 197 -8.87 36.19 6.27
C LEU A 197 -7.30 35.98 6.43
N ALA A 198 -6.69 35.30 7.46
CA ALA A 198 -5.22 35.28 7.79
C ALA A 198 -4.62 34.19 8.79
N ALA A 199 -3.27 33.90 8.77
CA ALA A 199 -2.30 33.45 9.83
C ALA A 199 -1.62 34.68 10.53
N SER A 200 -0.56 34.60 11.39
CA SER A 200 0.01 35.81 12.07
C SER A 200 1.53 36.03 12.37
N ASP A 201 2.49 35.24 11.87
CA ASP A 201 3.93 35.53 11.69
C ASP A 201 4.66 34.45 10.85
N GLY A 202 5.48 34.90 9.89
CA GLY A 202 6.44 34.32 8.92
C GLY A 202 6.34 35.14 7.62
N LEU A 203 7.42 35.44 6.86
CA LEU A 203 7.42 36.71 6.12
C LEU A 203 6.55 36.71 4.86
N GLY A 204 6.95 37.52 3.91
CA GLY A 204 6.85 37.14 2.53
C GLY A 204 8.26 37.33 2.03
N GLY A 205 8.98 36.40 1.44
CA GLY A 205 8.84 34.96 1.41
C GLY A 205 8.38 34.25 2.65
N ASP A 206 7.74 33.07 2.52
CA ASP A 206 7.14 32.41 3.70
C ASP A 206 6.69 30.96 3.57
N GLN A 207 6.66 30.35 2.39
CA GLN A 207 6.44 28.91 2.18
C GLN A 207 5.12 28.19 2.52
N PHE A 208 4.35 28.65 3.50
CA PHE A 208 3.20 27.96 4.12
C PHE A 208 2.12 27.50 3.12
N GLY A 209 1.07 26.75 3.44
CA GLY A 209 0.06 26.39 2.41
C GLY A 209 0.66 25.59 1.26
N ALA A 210 1.23 24.39 1.54
CA ALA A 210 2.45 23.82 0.96
C ALA A 210 2.71 22.26 0.70
N SER A 211 2.05 21.23 1.28
CA SER A 211 2.15 19.76 1.09
C SER A 211 0.84 19.12 1.55
N VAL A 212 0.81 17.86 2.06
CA VAL A 212 -0.40 17.31 2.69
C VAL A 212 -0.34 16.19 3.74
N ALA A 213 -1.34 15.28 3.87
CA ALA A 213 -1.70 14.63 5.12
C ALA A 213 -3.01 15.11 5.75
N ILE A 214 -3.68 14.19 6.46
CA ILE A 214 -5.03 14.18 7.01
C ILE A 214 -5.20 12.87 7.83
N SER A 215 -6.26 12.81 8.66
CA SER A 215 -7.04 11.65 9.15
C SER A 215 -8.07 12.17 10.15
N GLY A 216 -9.25 12.58 9.66
CA GLY A 216 -10.26 13.28 10.44
C GLY A 216 -10.33 14.78 10.16
N ASP A 217 -9.85 15.62 11.09
CA ASP A 217 -10.55 16.89 11.36
C ASP A 217 -9.74 18.21 11.26
N THR A 218 -8.46 18.27 11.68
CA THR A 218 -7.67 19.54 11.74
C THR A 218 -6.47 19.59 10.84
N VAL A 219 -6.40 20.64 10.03
CA VAL A 219 -5.28 21.03 9.18
C VAL A 219 -3.97 21.24 9.99
N ILE A 220 -3.01 20.33 9.76
CA ILE A 220 -1.63 20.17 10.28
C ILE A 220 -0.64 20.57 9.20
N VAL A 221 0.67 20.77 9.33
CA VAL A 221 1.38 21.61 8.35
C VAL A 221 2.95 21.28 8.25
N GLY A 222 3.92 21.94 7.51
CA GLY A 222 5.46 21.75 7.59
C GLY A 222 6.49 22.95 7.78
N ALA A 223 7.55 23.31 6.98
CA ALA A 223 8.61 24.38 7.26
C ALA A 223 9.92 24.89 6.44
N THR A 224 10.04 25.20 5.14
CA THR A 224 11.17 25.92 4.34
C THR A 224 11.66 27.48 4.38
N PHE A 225 11.01 28.66 4.66
CA PHE A 225 11.40 30.12 4.41
C PHE A 225 11.23 30.87 5.70
N GLY A 226 9.96 31.05 6.13
CA GLY A 226 9.31 31.88 7.17
C GLY A 226 9.93 32.11 8.56
N ASP A 227 10.11 33.36 8.94
CA ASP A 227 11.08 33.83 9.93
C ASP A 227 11.34 33.09 11.25
N GLY A 228 12.60 33.06 11.68
CA GLY A 228 13.21 32.18 12.66
C GLY A 228 13.55 32.62 14.08
N ASN A 229 14.78 32.30 14.51
CA ASN A 229 15.33 32.53 15.86
C ASN A 229 16.48 33.60 16.03
N VAL A 230 17.03 34.27 15.00
CA VAL A 230 17.99 35.45 14.88
C VAL A 230 17.92 36.38 13.59
N THR A 231 18.26 35.94 12.34
CA THR A 231 18.09 36.48 10.92
C THR A 231 18.13 35.37 9.77
N ASP A 232 17.03 34.66 9.32
CA ASP A 232 16.66 33.21 8.91
C ASP A 232 15.16 32.64 9.17
N SER A 233 14.69 31.38 9.01
CA SER A 233 14.58 30.20 9.98
C SER A 233 13.40 29.80 11.01
N GLY A 234 12.07 30.08 10.90
CA GLY A 234 10.97 29.43 11.70
C GLY A 234 9.67 30.13 12.27
N ALA A 235 8.41 30.04 11.75
CA ALA A 235 7.21 30.88 12.17
C ALA A 235 5.88 30.23 12.78
N ALA A 236 4.59 30.71 12.85
CA ALA A 236 3.49 29.88 13.52
C ALA A 236 1.91 29.92 13.47
N TYR A 237 1.22 29.08 12.62
CA TYR A 237 -0.27 28.97 12.51
C TYR A 237 -0.92 27.59 12.06
N ILE A 238 -1.16 26.67 13.00
CA ILE A 238 -2.22 25.60 13.08
C ILE A 238 -3.58 25.89 12.47
N PHE A 239 -4.26 24.81 12.09
CA PHE A 239 -5.65 24.86 11.69
C PHE A 239 -6.58 23.79 12.29
N THR A 240 -6.87 23.98 13.60
CA THR A 240 -8.00 23.47 14.45
C THR A 240 -9.28 22.91 13.77
N ARG A 241 -10.16 22.22 14.51
CA ARG A 241 -11.58 22.05 14.14
C ARG A 241 -12.49 22.04 15.38
N SER A 242 -13.74 22.49 15.20
CA SER A 242 -14.95 22.04 15.92
C SER A 242 -16.24 22.66 15.33
N GLY A 243 -16.39 22.59 14.00
CA GLY A 243 -17.62 23.08 13.31
C GLY A 243 -17.40 23.95 12.07
N GLY A 244 -16.23 23.87 11.42
CA GLY A 244 -15.89 24.71 10.25
C GLY A 244 -15.47 26.16 10.60
N VAL A 245 -14.92 26.46 11.80
CA VAL A 245 -14.56 27.80 12.38
C VAL A 245 -13.40 27.74 13.46
N TRP A 246 -13.10 28.73 14.34
CA TRP A 246 -11.74 29.04 14.95
C TRP A 246 -11.56 29.27 16.53
N THR A 247 -10.46 29.00 17.32
CA THR A 247 -10.20 29.29 18.83
C THR A 247 -8.88 28.66 19.42
N GLU A 248 -8.01 29.35 20.24
CA GLU A 248 -6.50 29.14 20.20
C GLU A 248 -5.53 29.37 21.45
N GLN A 249 -4.23 28.95 21.39
CA GLN A 249 -3.10 29.02 22.41
C GLN A 249 -1.59 29.43 22.03
N GLN A 250 -0.56 28.59 21.65
CA GLN A 250 0.93 28.98 21.58
C GLN A 250 1.98 28.27 20.60
N LYS A 251 3.04 28.96 20.05
CA LYS A 251 4.38 28.57 19.37
C LYS A 251 4.94 27.12 19.54
N LEU A 252 5.84 26.63 18.66
CA LEU A 252 6.81 25.51 18.92
C LEU A 252 8.29 25.99 18.91
N THR A 253 9.34 25.16 19.10
CA THR A 253 10.76 25.41 18.64
C THR A 253 11.61 24.14 18.52
N ALA A 254 12.45 24.03 17.49
CA ALA A 254 13.76 23.37 17.51
C ALA A 254 14.71 24.00 18.56
N SER A 255 15.94 23.50 18.71
CA SER A 255 16.85 23.89 19.79
C SER A 255 18.25 24.31 19.37
N ASP A 256 18.65 24.30 18.09
CA ASP A 256 20.03 24.62 17.69
C ASP A 256 20.11 25.31 16.25
N GLY A 257 20.02 26.60 15.78
CA GLY A 257 19.90 28.14 15.96
C GLY A 257 20.78 29.49 15.66
N ALA A 258 22.03 29.92 15.17
CA ALA A 258 23.49 29.67 14.68
C ALA A 258 24.23 29.20 13.28
N GLY A 259 24.03 28.35 12.18
CA GLY A 259 23.25 27.20 11.55
C GLY A 259 22.19 27.37 10.35
N ALA A 260 22.44 27.05 9.10
CA ALA A 260 23.10 25.83 8.86
C ALA A 260 22.27 24.73 9.60
N ASP A 261 21.00 24.50 9.13
CA ASP A 261 19.98 23.70 9.86
C ASP A 261 18.63 23.24 9.15
N TRP A 262 18.12 23.74 7.99
CA TRP A 262 16.94 23.11 7.25
C TRP A 262 15.65 22.91 8.13
N PHE A 263 15.48 23.09 9.43
CA PHE A 263 14.35 22.57 10.26
C PHE A 263 12.82 22.79 9.84
N GLY A 264 12.23 22.06 8.86
CA GLY A 264 10.79 21.86 8.42
C GLY A 264 10.34 21.33 6.98
N THR A 265 10.48 20.06 6.48
CA THR A 265 10.32 19.67 5.01
C THR A 265 8.76 19.45 4.54
N THR A 266 8.11 18.41 3.91
CA THR A 266 6.67 18.02 3.51
C THR A 266 5.90 17.04 4.42
N VAL A 267 4.61 17.26 4.71
CA VAL A 267 3.82 16.51 5.73
C VAL A 267 2.96 15.34 5.22
N SER A 268 2.44 14.50 6.14
CA SER A 268 1.52 13.38 5.99
C SER A 268 1.20 12.72 7.37
N ILE A 269 0.05 12.04 7.70
CA ILE A 269 -0.60 12.03 9.08
C ILE A 269 -1.69 10.96 9.42
N ASN A 270 -2.00 10.73 10.74
CA ASN A 270 -3.12 9.96 11.35
C ASN A 270 -3.24 9.93 12.92
N ASN A 271 -4.30 10.50 13.52
CA ASN A 271 -4.68 10.41 14.95
C ASN A 271 -3.77 11.06 16.02
N ASP A 272 -2.90 10.24 16.65
CA ASP A 272 -2.32 10.41 18.00
C ASP A 272 -0.83 9.94 18.16
N THR A 273 -0.04 9.79 17.09
CA THR A 273 1.44 9.57 17.10
C THR A 273 2.14 10.39 15.97
N ALA A 274 3.34 10.02 15.47
CA ALA A 274 4.19 10.52 14.35
C ALA A 274 5.72 10.32 14.34
N ILE A 275 6.34 10.76 13.23
CA ILE A 275 7.70 11.32 12.99
C ILE A 275 7.48 12.25 11.74
N THR A 276 8.15 13.39 11.49
CA THR A 276 7.86 14.47 10.48
C THR A 276 9.16 15.04 9.81
N GLY A 277 10.07 14.25 9.18
CA GLY A 277 11.23 14.48 8.21
C GLY A 277 12.30 15.63 8.29
N ALA A 278 13.57 15.53 7.73
CA ALA A 278 14.59 16.58 7.32
C ALA A 278 16.07 16.47 6.70
N PRO A 279 16.58 17.17 5.65
CA PRO A 279 18.05 17.04 5.26
C PRO A 279 19.21 18.16 5.27
N PHE A 280 19.39 19.22 6.13
CA PHE A 280 20.51 20.29 6.36
C PHE A 280 20.75 20.36 7.92
N ASP A 281 21.81 19.87 8.60
CA ASP A 281 22.04 20.04 10.11
C ASP A 281 23.50 19.80 10.52
N ASP A 282 23.92 20.26 11.72
CA ASP A 282 25.29 20.66 12.16
C ASP A 282 26.11 19.83 13.26
N ASP A 283 25.77 18.62 13.77
CA ASP A 283 26.48 17.93 14.95
C ASP A 283 27.90 17.25 14.77
N ALA A 284 28.24 16.41 13.75
CA ALA A 284 29.56 15.68 13.67
C ALA A 284 30.29 15.21 12.35
N GLY A 285 29.75 15.25 11.11
CA GLY A 285 30.33 14.74 9.82
C GLY A 285 29.52 14.96 8.50
N ASN A 286 30.04 15.77 7.56
CA ASN A 286 29.47 16.34 6.31
C ASN A 286 28.44 15.46 5.49
N ASN A 287 27.19 15.33 5.92
CA ASN A 287 26.54 16.08 6.99
C ASN A 287 25.26 15.30 7.44
N SER A 288 25.24 14.78 8.66
CA SER A 288 24.87 13.37 8.82
C SER A 288 23.49 13.06 9.39
N GLY A 289 22.45 13.68 8.83
CA GLY A 289 21.07 13.45 9.30
C GLY A 289 20.83 14.08 10.67
N SER A 290 19.59 14.06 11.20
CA SER A 290 19.17 14.54 12.55
C SER A 290 17.64 14.33 12.87
N ALA A 291 17.07 14.88 13.98
CA ALA A 291 15.74 14.81 14.72
C ALA A 291 15.63 14.74 16.30
N TYR A 292 14.59 15.34 16.85
CA TYR A 292 14.28 15.61 18.27
C TYR A 292 13.02 14.69 18.83
N VAL A 293 11.69 14.87 19.32
CA VAL A 293 10.51 13.77 19.41
C VAL A 293 8.87 13.97 19.75
N PHE A 294 7.71 14.34 19.04
CA PHE A 294 6.30 14.57 19.70
C PHE A 294 5.67 13.35 20.54
N THR A 295 4.56 13.45 21.33
CA THR A 295 3.56 12.38 21.73
C THR A 295 2.45 12.85 22.73
N ARG A 296 1.21 13.02 22.22
CA ARG A 296 -0.14 12.98 22.87
C ARG A 296 -0.38 13.52 24.30
N THR A 297 -0.84 14.77 24.41
CA THR A 297 -1.83 15.26 25.42
C THR A 297 -2.43 16.64 25.09
N GLY A 298 -3.76 16.77 25.05
CA GLY A 298 -4.45 18.07 25.05
C GLY A 298 -4.26 18.89 23.76
N THR A 299 -3.85 20.15 23.88
CA THR A 299 -3.62 21.10 22.77
C THR A 299 -2.17 21.63 22.67
N ASN A 300 -1.37 21.53 23.73
CA ASN A 300 -0.04 22.15 23.86
C ASN A 300 1.07 21.19 23.39
N TRP A 301 2.11 21.66 22.68
CA TRP A 301 2.84 20.83 21.70
C TRP A 301 4.35 20.48 21.97
N THR A 302 4.97 20.80 23.13
CA THR A 302 6.26 20.35 23.82
C THR A 302 7.43 19.61 23.10
N GLU A 303 8.39 18.89 23.80
CA GLU A 303 9.37 17.95 23.15
C GLU A 303 9.93 16.64 23.89
N GLN A 304 10.75 15.70 23.30
CA GLN A 304 11.14 14.32 23.82
C GLN A 304 12.52 13.63 23.37
N GLN A 305 13.68 14.28 23.16
CA GLN A 305 15.05 13.64 23.05
C GLN A 305 15.63 13.21 21.66
N LYS A 306 16.52 12.18 21.56
CA LYS A 306 17.62 11.99 20.54
C LYS A 306 17.54 10.63 19.79
N LEU A 307 17.79 10.56 18.46
CA LEU A 307 18.00 9.32 17.66
C LEU A 307 19.12 9.42 16.63
N THR A 308 20.33 9.63 17.06
CA THR A 308 21.48 9.40 16.19
C THR A 308 21.65 7.91 15.94
N ALA A 309 21.83 7.53 14.69
CA ALA A 309 23.11 6.94 14.31
C ALA A 309 24.11 8.14 14.02
N PRO A 310 25.47 8.15 14.21
CA PRO A 310 26.40 9.30 13.77
C PRO A 310 27.22 9.56 12.42
N ASP A 311 27.28 8.72 11.33
CA ASP A 311 27.60 8.85 9.86
C ASP A 311 26.38 8.38 9.03
N GLY A 312 25.81 9.17 8.14
CA GLY A 312 25.71 8.62 6.80
C GLY A 312 27.08 8.87 6.15
N GLY A 313 27.39 8.23 5.03
CA GLY A 313 28.67 8.32 4.33
C GLY A 313 29.03 9.75 3.89
N VAL A 314 30.02 9.92 3.02
CA VAL A 314 30.30 11.22 2.34
C VAL A 314 29.13 11.63 1.42
N ASN A 315 28.09 12.22 2.01
CA ASN A 315 26.70 12.35 1.49
C ASN A 315 25.64 12.28 2.58
N ALA A 316 26.03 11.96 3.80
CA ALA A 316 25.19 11.47 4.88
C ALA A 316 23.65 11.73 4.96
N GLN A 317 23.11 12.95 4.81
CA GLN A 317 21.66 13.12 4.58
C GLN A 317 20.83 13.37 5.83
N PHE A 318 20.47 12.30 6.52
CA PHE A 318 19.07 11.84 6.66
C PHE A 318 17.87 12.85 6.75
N GLY A 319 16.64 12.41 7.11
CA GLY A 319 15.34 13.15 7.19
C GLY A 319 14.24 13.15 6.08
N ARG A 320 14.53 12.89 4.83
CA ARG A 320 13.89 13.60 3.70
C ARG A 320 12.33 13.42 3.33
N SER A 321 11.29 12.93 4.10
CA SER A 321 9.76 13.29 4.16
C SER A 321 8.70 12.23 4.67
N VAL A 322 7.85 12.24 5.75
CA VAL A 322 7.21 11.01 6.45
C VAL A 322 5.62 10.71 6.30
N SER A 323 4.83 10.01 7.19
CA SER A 323 3.30 9.89 7.18
C SER A 323 2.58 8.89 8.10
N VAL A 324 1.34 9.09 8.62
CA VAL A 324 0.83 8.43 9.86
C VAL A 324 -0.11 7.15 9.86
N SER A 325 0.00 6.20 10.80
CA SER A 325 -1.06 5.69 11.72
C SER A 325 -0.56 5.09 13.05
N GLY A 326 -0.27 5.93 14.06
CA GLY A 326 0.35 5.44 15.30
C GLY A 326 1.87 5.26 15.16
N ASP A 327 2.46 4.37 15.97
CA ASP A 327 3.88 4.37 16.32
C ASP A 327 4.90 3.63 15.39
N THR A 328 4.80 3.55 14.05
CA THR A 328 5.93 3.08 13.17
C THR A 328 6.60 4.11 12.33
N ALA A 329 7.76 3.93 11.73
CA ALA A 329 8.23 4.79 10.63
C ALA A 329 9.05 4.09 9.56
N ILE A 330 9.38 4.85 8.53
CA ILE A 330 10.25 4.59 7.43
C ILE A 330 10.89 5.91 7.03
N ALA A 331 11.90 5.74 6.21
CA ALA A 331 12.60 6.73 5.46
C ALA A 331 13.38 6.10 4.31
N GLY A 332 13.63 6.90 3.27
CA GLY A 332 14.74 6.89 2.33
C GLY A 332 15.98 7.38 3.07
N SER A 333 17.13 7.55 2.43
CA SER A 333 18.41 8.19 2.82
C SER A 333 19.48 8.07 1.74
N PRO A 334 19.23 8.26 0.42
CA PRO A 334 20.21 8.23 -0.70
C PRO A 334 21.53 9.03 -0.59
N GLY A 335 21.84 9.50 0.61
CA GLY A 335 23.00 10.11 1.23
C GLY A 335 23.94 9.17 2.02
N ASP A 336 23.88 7.82 2.04
CA ASP A 336 24.92 6.98 2.75
C ASP A 336 25.51 5.62 2.18
N ASN A 337 26.48 5.57 1.23
CA ASN A 337 27.18 4.36 0.62
C ASN A 337 27.89 4.50 -0.82
N SER A 338 28.05 5.63 -1.52
CA SER A 338 28.77 5.96 -2.82
C SER A 338 27.95 5.96 -4.05
N ALA A 339 27.18 6.97 -4.21
CA ALA A 339 26.01 6.84 -3.44
C ALA A 339 25.25 5.45 -3.12
N ARG A 340 25.71 4.18 -2.67
CA ARG A 340 25.19 2.68 -2.59
C ARG A 340 24.07 2.00 -1.68
N GLY A 341 23.60 2.41 -0.49
CA GLY A 341 22.82 1.46 0.37
C GLY A 341 22.55 1.67 1.87
N SER A 342 21.29 1.89 2.40
CA SER A 342 20.90 2.02 3.86
C SER A 342 19.39 2.06 4.25
N ALA A 343 19.08 2.12 5.58
CA ALA A 343 17.85 2.18 6.46
C ALA A 343 17.78 1.15 7.58
N TYR A 344 17.13 1.43 8.68
CA TYR A 344 17.28 0.58 9.85
C TYR A 344 15.89 0.51 10.55
N VAL A 345 15.28 -0.62 11.04
CA VAL A 345 13.92 -0.61 11.71
C VAL A 345 13.40 -1.84 12.54
N PHE A 346 12.82 -1.62 13.74
CA PHE A 346 12.12 -2.66 14.57
C PHE A 346 11.14 -2.11 15.67
N THR A 347 10.28 -2.95 16.30
CA THR A 347 9.21 -2.83 17.38
C THR A 347 8.67 -1.46 17.96
N ARG A 348 8.26 -1.39 19.26
CA ARG A 348 7.54 -0.28 19.98
C ARG A 348 7.51 -0.47 21.51
N THR A 349 7.43 0.61 22.33
CA THR A 349 7.33 0.43 23.81
C THR A 349 6.84 1.56 24.75
N GLY A 350 6.76 2.86 24.42
CA GLY A 350 6.37 3.91 25.39
C GLY A 350 7.43 4.23 26.49
N THR A 351 8.21 3.21 26.93
CA THR A 351 9.54 3.27 27.60
C THR A 351 10.34 1.95 27.40
N ASN A 352 11.68 2.01 27.29
CA ASN A 352 12.69 0.91 27.32
C ASN A 352 12.86 0.06 26.02
N TRP A 353 14.10 -0.36 25.72
CA TRP A 353 14.60 -0.76 24.38
C TRP A 353 15.73 -1.82 24.33
N THR A 354 15.91 -2.45 23.14
CA THR A 354 17.04 -3.25 22.58
C THR A 354 16.78 -3.50 21.08
N GLN A 355 17.79 -3.59 20.19
CA GLN A 355 17.58 -3.34 18.73
C GLN A 355 18.54 -4.02 17.70
N GLN A 356 18.05 -4.32 16.48
CA GLN A 356 18.77 -4.76 15.22
C GLN A 356 17.82 -4.80 13.95
N GLN A 357 18.18 -4.25 12.73
CA GLN A 357 17.73 -4.56 11.30
C GLN A 357 17.74 -3.64 9.98
N LYS A 358 18.28 -4.17 8.83
CA LYS A 358 18.29 -3.80 7.32
C LYS A 358 17.13 -4.29 6.37
N LEU A 359 16.72 -3.62 5.27
CA LEU A 359 15.93 -4.06 4.06
C LEU A 359 16.75 -3.78 2.78
N THR A 360 17.44 -4.74 2.23
CA THR A 360 18.12 -4.45 0.96
C THR A 360 17.13 -4.26 -0.21
N ALA A 361 17.54 -3.74 -1.38
CA ALA A 361 17.14 -4.41 -2.63
C ALA A 361 18.11 -5.57 -2.88
N LEU A 362 17.74 -6.48 -3.76
CA LEU A 362 18.55 -7.54 -4.34
C LEU A 362 18.92 -7.18 -5.77
N ASP A 363 18.27 -6.16 -6.34
CA ASP A 363 18.64 -5.56 -7.59
C ASP A 363 18.39 -4.04 -7.62
N GLY A 364 19.07 -3.25 -6.79
CA GLY A 364 19.57 -1.92 -7.20
C GLY A 364 21.11 -1.89 -7.17
N GLU A 365 21.84 -1.52 -8.23
CA GLU A 365 23.28 -1.16 -8.35
C GLU A 365 23.69 -0.11 -7.26
N GLY A 366 23.90 1.18 -7.48
CA GLY A 366 24.99 1.71 -8.30
C GLY A 366 24.88 2.99 -9.17
N GLY A 367 24.47 4.25 -8.89
CA GLY A 367 23.78 5.33 -9.76
C GLY A 367 22.27 5.92 -9.71
N ASP A 368 21.06 5.24 -9.61
CA ASP A 368 19.89 5.07 -8.58
C ASP A 368 19.14 6.26 -8.07
N ILE A 369 18.58 6.15 -6.85
CA ILE A 369 17.78 6.98 -5.92
C ILE A 369 16.35 6.39 -5.48
N PHE A 370 16.22 5.41 -4.55
CA PHE A 370 15.10 4.69 -3.78
C PHE A 370 13.66 5.11 -3.30
N GLY A 371 12.79 6.09 -3.56
CA GLY A 371 12.55 7.14 -4.52
C GLY A 371 11.34 8.02 -4.08
N TRP A 372 11.20 9.24 -4.61
CA TRP A 372 10.62 10.49 -4.04
C TRP A 372 9.15 10.47 -3.55
N SER A 373 8.48 9.31 -3.49
CA SER A 373 7.12 9.15 -2.97
C SER A 373 6.90 8.60 -1.57
N VAL A 374 6.01 9.28 -0.84
CA VAL A 374 5.72 9.10 0.57
C VAL A 374 4.24 9.20 0.90
N ALA A 375 3.71 8.20 1.63
CA ALA A 375 2.92 8.32 2.87
C ALA A 375 2.18 7.00 3.29
N ILE A 376 1.37 6.94 4.38
CA ILE A 376 0.95 5.72 5.12
C ILE A 376 -0.23 5.76 6.12
N SER A 377 -0.85 4.58 6.40
CA SER A 377 -1.57 4.13 7.64
C SER A 377 -1.77 2.59 7.93
N GLY A 378 -1.44 2.06 9.12
CA GLY A 378 -2.03 0.85 9.73
C GLY A 378 -1.10 -0.38 9.81
N ASP A 379 -1.50 -1.44 9.09
CA ASP A 379 -0.70 -2.63 8.75
C ASP A 379 -0.73 -2.96 7.20
N THR A 380 -0.35 -2.04 6.28
CA THR A 380 0.08 -2.27 4.85
C THR A 380 1.30 -1.33 4.44
N ALA A 381 1.73 -0.86 3.23
CA ALA A 381 2.82 0.17 2.95
C ALA A 381 3.34 0.48 1.52
N ILE A 382 3.83 1.72 1.20
CA ILE A 382 4.39 2.14 -0.15
C ILE A 382 5.75 2.94 -0.18
N VAL A 383 6.18 3.75 -1.20
CA VAL A 383 7.51 4.42 -1.62
C VAL A 383 7.48 4.71 -3.21
N GLY A 384 8.40 5.40 -3.98
CA GLY A 384 8.85 5.04 -5.41
C GLY A 384 9.53 6.12 -6.37
N ALA A 385 10.01 5.86 -7.63
CA ALA A 385 11.46 5.55 -8.04
C ALA A 385 12.52 6.02 -9.22
N ARG A 386 13.22 7.18 -9.33
CA ARG A 386 13.94 7.87 -10.51
C ARG A 386 14.88 7.20 -11.65
N LEU A 387 16.12 7.56 -12.14
CA LEU A 387 16.81 7.12 -13.43
C LEU A 387 17.08 5.65 -13.84
N ASP A 388 16.45 4.56 -13.31
CA ASP A 388 16.60 3.03 -13.47
C ASP A 388 17.75 2.41 -14.33
N ASN A 389 17.57 1.21 -14.93
CA ASN A 389 17.80 0.79 -16.32
C ASN A 389 16.81 -0.36 -16.73
N THR A 390 15.64 -0.49 -16.08
CA THR A 390 14.65 -1.58 -15.99
C THR A 390 13.33 -1.43 -16.78
N PRO A 391 13.23 -1.66 -18.12
CA PRO A 391 14.20 -2.31 -18.98
C PRO A 391 15.10 -1.46 -19.92
N THR A 392 15.07 -0.12 -19.93
CA THR A 392 15.39 0.72 -21.12
C THR A 392 15.54 2.23 -20.86
N SER A 393 16.20 3.03 -21.72
CA SER A 393 16.88 4.30 -21.32
C SER A 393 16.06 5.49 -20.73
N ARG A 394 14.77 5.34 -20.33
CA ARG A 394 14.37 5.46 -18.93
C ARG A 394 13.00 5.03 -18.30
N ALA A 395 12.13 4.27 -18.91
CA ALA A 395 10.72 3.98 -18.49
C ALA A 395 10.25 3.26 -17.14
N GLY A 396 10.74 3.39 -15.90
CA GLY A 396 10.84 2.32 -14.81
C GLY A 396 9.78 1.61 -13.88
N SER A 397 9.93 1.69 -12.53
CA SER A 397 9.47 0.71 -11.51
C SER A 397 9.20 1.20 -10.01
N ALA A 398 8.86 0.30 -9.03
CA ALA A 398 8.53 0.49 -7.55
C ALA A 398 8.04 -0.79 -6.67
N TYR A 399 8.71 -1.26 -5.57
CA TYR A 399 8.62 -2.44 -4.57
C TYR A 399 7.21 -3.06 -4.10
N VAL A 400 6.78 -3.07 -2.79
CA VAL A 400 5.59 -3.52 -1.96
C VAL A 400 5.70 -4.84 -1.13
N PHE A 401 5.01 -4.97 0.04
CA PHE A 401 5.14 -5.99 1.13
C PHE A 401 3.91 -6.71 1.85
N LEU A 402 4.04 -6.96 3.19
CA LEU A 402 3.03 -7.15 4.29
C LEU A 402 3.78 -7.35 5.66
N ARG A 403 3.38 -6.87 6.86
CA ARG A 403 4.05 -7.17 8.17
C ARG A 403 3.38 -8.25 8.99
N THR A 404 4.20 -8.91 9.78
CA THR A 404 3.88 -9.75 10.94
C THR A 404 5.08 -9.70 11.93
N GLY A 405 4.89 -9.56 13.25
CA GLY A 405 6.05 -9.47 14.18
C GLY A 405 7.01 -8.29 13.88
N THR A 406 8.29 -8.53 13.50
CA THR A 406 9.28 -7.52 13.01
C THR A 406 10.24 -7.86 11.79
N ASN A 407 10.16 -9.01 11.02
CA ASN A 407 11.22 -9.65 10.12
C ASN A 407 10.97 -9.75 8.62
N TRP A 408 11.88 -9.46 7.70
CA TRP A 408 11.57 -9.48 6.29
C TRP A 408 11.17 -10.93 5.83
N THR A 409 10.70 -11.22 4.60
CA THR A 409 10.67 -12.61 4.06
C THR A 409 11.38 -12.79 2.70
N GLU A 410 10.70 -12.60 1.57
CA GLU A 410 10.96 -13.16 0.22
C GLU A 410 10.23 -12.30 -0.86
N GLN A 411 10.33 -12.54 -2.20
CA GLN A 411 9.32 -12.21 -3.29
C GLN A 411 9.59 -11.55 -4.70
N GLN A 412 9.15 -10.33 -5.10
CA GLN A 412 9.12 -9.85 -6.54
C GLN A 412 9.05 -8.30 -6.85
N LYS A 413 9.35 -7.76 -8.05
CA LYS A 413 9.13 -6.33 -8.52
C LYS A 413 7.85 -6.34 -9.48
N LEU A 414 6.96 -5.29 -9.55
CA LEU A 414 5.58 -5.23 -10.19
C LEU A 414 5.32 -4.40 -11.51
N THR A 415 5.16 -4.98 -12.70
CA THR A 415 5.18 -4.25 -14.00
C THR A 415 4.23 -3.05 -14.23
N ALA A 416 4.75 -1.83 -14.44
CA ALA A 416 4.00 -0.73 -15.10
C ALA A 416 3.48 -1.20 -16.47
N SER A 417 2.27 -0.85 -16.93
CA SER A 417 1.83 -1.27 -18.29
C SER A 417 2.60 -0.59 -19.42
N ASP A 418 3.32 0.50 -19.12
CA ASP A 418 3.57 1.55 -20.09
C ASP A 418 4.61 2.57 -19.57
N GLY A 419 5.70 2.79 -20.26
CA GLY A 419 6.71 3.80 -19.93
C GLY A 419 7.69 3.87 -21.10
N GLU A 420 8.25 5.02 -21.47
CA GLU A 420 9.11 5.17 -22.66
C GLU A 420 10.15 6.29 -22.57
N GLY A 421 10.30 7.12 -23.63
CA GLY A 421 11.43 8.00 -23.95
C GLY A 421 11.73 9.18 -23.04
N GLY A 422 11.26 9.18 -21.79
CA GLY A 422 11.23 10.42 -21.02
C GLY A 422 10.64 10.34 -19.61
N ASP A 423 9.75 9.40 -19.35
CA ASP A 423 8.85 9.16 -18.21
C ASP A 423 9.04 9.66 -16.78
N GLU A 424 9.97 10.50 -16.35
CA GLU A 424 10.58 10.61 -14.98
C GLU A 424 9.83 10.36 -13.58
N LEU A 425 8.88 9.41 -13.51
CA LEU A 425 8.07 8.87 -12.42
C LEU A 425 7.47 9.67 -11.23
N GLY A 426 7.13 10.96 -11.08
CA GLY A 426 6.20 11.34 -9.95
C GLY A 426 6.36 12.66 -9.17
N VAL A 427 5.72 12.82 -7.99
CA VAL A 427 6.33 12.73 -6.62
C VAL A 427 5.39 12.12 -5.54
N SER A 428 5.77 12.04 -4.26
CA SER A 428 4.88 12.46 -3.15
C SER A 428 3.69 11.63 -2.63
N VAL A 429 3.67 10.28 -2.46
CA VAL A 429 2.35 9.59 -2.23
C VAL A 429 2.10 8.43 -1.22
N SER A 430 0.88 8.40 -0.64
CA SER A 430 0.46 7.67 0.58
C SER A 430 -0.07 6.23 0.54
N ILE A 431 -0.38 5.66 1.71
CA ILE A 431 -1.32 4.54 1.90
C ILE A 431 -2.34 4.72 3.03
N SER A 432 -3.52 4.07 2.96
CA SER A 432 -4.36 3.56 4.09
C SER A 432 -5.63 2.69 3.72
N GLY A 433 -5.54 1.42 3.32
CA GLY A 433 -6.67 0.45 3.53
C GLY A 433 -7.40 -0.29 2.38
N ASP A 434 -8.01 0.34 1.36
CA ASP A 434 -8.80 -0.39 0.32
C ASP A 434 -8.89 0.15 -1.15
N THR A 435 -8.49 1.37 -1.54
CA THR A 435 -8.25 1.79 -2.97
C THR A 435 -7.26 2.97 -3.17
N ALA A 436 -6.28 2.88 -4.09
CA ALA A 436 -5.14 3.83 -4.31
C ALA A 436 -4.83 4.17 -5.78
N ILE A 437 -4.08 5.28 -5.96
CA ILE A 437 -3.52 5.94 -7.14
C ILE A 437 -2.19 6.59 -6.67
N ALA A 438 -1.25 6.73 -7.58
CA ALA A 438 0.01 7.45 -7.59
C ALA A 438 0.11 8.43 -8.80
N GLY A 439 1.27 8.69 -9.37
CA GLY A 439 1.47 9.81 -10.31
C GLY A 439 2.63 10.74 -10.01
N ALA A 440 2.76 11.82 -10.77
CA ALA A 440 2.88 11.96 -12.23
C ALA A 440 4.09 12.93 -12.44
N TYR A 441 4.42 13.45 -13.62
CA TYR A 441 5.19 14.71 -13.81
C TYR A 441 5.23 15.13 -15.28
N PHE A 442 4.91 14.28 -16.27
CA PHE A 442 4.67 14.53 -17.72
C PHE A 442 4.88 13.38 -18.82
N ASP A 443 4.27 12.16 -18.86
CA ASP A 443 4.40 11.03 -19.90
C ASP A 443 3.85 11.15 -21.35
N ASP A 444 4.69 11.07 -22.39
CA ASP A 444 4.36 11.14 -23.83
C ASP A 444 3.65 9.97 -24.55
N SER A 445 3.10 8.96 -23.86
CA SER A 445 2.43 7.76 -24.44
C SER A 445 1.30 8.02 -25.40
N LEU A 446 0.63 9.16 -25.26
CA LEU A 446 -0.47 9.53 -26.14
C LEU A 446 0.11 10.01 -27.47
N LEU A 447 -0.71 10.59 -28.34
CA LEU A 447 -0.27 11.00 -29.68
C LEU A 447 -0.56 12.46 -30.00
N GLY A 448 0.31 13.03 -30.82
CA GLY A 448 0.14 14.36 -31.41
C GLY A 448 0.80 15.48 -30.62
N SER A 449 1.06 15.22 -29.35
CA SER A 449 1.75 16.13 -28.50
C SER A 449 3.17 15.56 -28.24
N GLN A 450 4.26 16.17 -28.64
CA GLN A 450 4.37 17.53 -29.13
C GLN A 450 3.62 18.62 -28.33
N ASP A 451 3.30 18.50 -27.02
CA ASP A 451 3.44 17.50 -25.92
C ASP A 451 2.36 17.82 -24.81
N ALA A 452 1.55 16.85 -24.30
CA ALA A 452 0.19 17.01 -23.65
C ALA A 452 -0.60 15.70 -23.20
N GLY A 453 -0.83 15.33 -21.89
CA GLY A 453 -1.55 14.04 -21.50
C GLY A 453 -2.07 13.64 -20.06
N SER A 454 -1.48 12.62 -19.40
CA SER A 454 -2.21 11.42 -18.87
C SER A 454 -2.13 11.06 -17.33
N ALA A 455 -2.93 10.07 -16.82
CA ALA A 455 -2.72 9.32 -15.54
C ALA A 455 -3.53 7.98 -15.42
N TYR A 456 -3.39 7.08 -14.42
CA TYR A 456 -3.80 5.63 -14.35
C TYR A 456 -4.31 5.25 -12.92
N VAL A 457 -4.74 4.00 -12.54
CA VAL A 457 -5.13 3.63 -11.14
C VAL A 457 -5.32 2.13 -10.65
N PHE A 458 -4.54 1.60 -9.69
CA PHE A 458 -4.63 0.21 -9.11
C PHE A 458 -5.97 -0.30 -8.51
N THR A 459 -6.07 -1.61 -8.20
CA THR A 459 -7.33 -2.37 -7.92
C THR A 459 -7.54 -2.97 -6.47
N ARG A 460 -7.56 -4.30 -6.10
CA ARG A 460 -7.35 -4.93 -4.70
C ARG A 460 -7.79 -6.40 -4.38
N SER A 461 -6.96 -7.27 -3.71
CA SER A 461 -7.31 -8.71 -3.35
C SER A 461 -6.51 -9.63 -2.30
N GLY A 462 -5.26 -9.43 -1.80
CA GLY A 462 -4.54 -10.31 -0.83
C GLY A 462 -2.99 -10.23 -0.69
N THR A 463 -2.19 -10.53 -1.74
CA THR A 463 -0.71 -10.63 -1.81
C THR A 463 -0.02 -10.34 -3.19
N ASN A 464 -0.67 -9.98 -4.31
CA ASN A 464 -0.12 -10.13 -5.70
C ASN A 464 -0.57 -9.08 -6.75
N TRP A 465 0.18 -8.14 -7.32
CA TRP A 465 -0.46 -7.03 -8.05
C TRP A 465 -0.90 -7.24 -9.53
N THR A 466 -2.13 -7.63 -9.92
CA THR A 466 -2.51 -7.73 -11.37
C THR A 466 -3.10 -6.43 -12.01
N GLU A 467 -2.66 -5.94 -13.20
CA GLU A 467 -3.08 -4.62 -13.74
C GLU A 467 -4.36 -4.53 -14.59
N GLN A 468 -4.86 -3.29 -14.79
CA GLN A 468 -6.26 -3.05 -15.17
C GLN A 468 -6.58 -1.71 -15.90
N GLN A 469 -6.16 -0.52 -15.42
CA GLN A 469 -6.41 0.79 -16.05
C GLN A 469 -5.50 2.04 -15.80
N LYS A 470 -4.76 2.30 -16.90
CA LYS A 470 -4.38 3.56 -17.54
C LYS A 470 -5.63 4.47 -17.74
N LEU A 471 -5.79 5.58 -17.00
CA LEU A 471 -7.04 6.29 -16.61
C LEU A 471 -7.60 7.23 -17.69
N SER A 472 -7.69 8.55 -17.42
CA SER A 472 -8.01 9.65 -18.36
C SER A 472 -7.93 11.04 -17.68
N ALA A 473 -7.12 11.96 -18.20
CA ALA A 473 -7.54 13.34 -18.50
C ALA A 473 -8.64 13.34 -19.59
N ASP A 474 -9.27 14.47 -19.90
CA ASP A 474 -9.78 14.72 -21.28
C ASP A 474 -9.08 15.95 -21.86
N ASP A 475 -8.15 16.49 -21.10
CA ASP A 475 -7.76 17.88 -21.11
C ASP A 475 -6.34 17.87 -20.49
N SER A 476 -5.33 18.16 -21.30
CA SER A 476 -3.90 18.11 -21.01
C SER A 476 -3.12 18.76 -22.15
N ALA A 477 -2.33 19.80 -21.91
CA ALA A 477 -2.07 20.84 -22.93
C ALA A 477 -0.58 21.18 -23.17
N GLU A 478 -0.30 22.43 -23.58
CA GLU A 478 0.90 22.87 -24.29
C GLU A 478 2.29 22.67 -23.60
N HIS A 479 2.96 21.54 -23.80
CA HIS A 479 4.22 21.04 -23.20
C HIS A 479 4.16 20.74 -21.69
N ASP A 480 4.20 19.45 -21.38
CA ASP A 480 3.31 18.81 -20.42
C ASP A 480 3.24 19.38 -19.02
N TYR A 481 4.35 19.74 -18.41
CA TYR A 481 4.38 20.18 -17.02
C TYR A 481 4.07 19.03 -15.99
N PHE A 482 2.92 18.35 -16.13
CA PHE A 482 2.50 16.94 -15.93
C PHE A 482 2.47 16.14 -14.63
N GLY A 483 2.66 16.60 -13.37
CA GLY A 483 2.31 15.71 -12.24
C GLY A 483 3.06 15.44 -10.95
N ASN A 484 4.13 16.14 -10.56
CA ASN A 484 5.00 15.76 -9.45
C ASN A 484 4.53 15.50 -7.98
N SER A 485 3.42 14.77 -7.67
CA SER A 485 2.94 14.45 -6.29
C SER A 485 1.64 13.59 -6.21
N VAL A 486 1.11 12.95 -5.11
CA VAL A 486 -0.21 12.17 -5.08
C VAL A 486 -0.65 11.49 -3.73
N SER A 487 -1.88 10.95 -3.43
CA SER A 487 -2.20 10.37 -2.06
C SER A 487 -3.51 9.65 -1.66
N VAL A 488 -3.52 8.77 -0.60
CA VAL A 488 -4.66 7.86 -0.22
C VAL A 488 -5.05 7.43 1.25
N SER A 489 -6.34 7.56 1.65
CA SER A 489 -6.98 6.89 2.82
C SER A 489 -8.49 7.13 2.98
N GLY A 490 -9.44 6.36 2.42
CA GLY A 490 -10.89 6.59 2.69
C GLY A 490 -11.94 6.50 1.55
N ASP A 491 -12.42 7.64 0.98
CA ASP A 491 -13.47 7.85 -0.09
C ASP A 491 -13.38 9.23 -0.87
N THR A 492 -12.24 9.71 -1.41
CA THR A 492 -12.27 10.73 -2.51
C THR A 492 -10.95 10.93 -3.32
N ALA A 493 -10.79 11.99 -4.14
CA ALA A 493 -9.51 12.46 -4.68
C ALA A 493 -9.52 13.91 -5.20
N ILE A 494 -8.38 14.60 -5.15
CA ILE A 494 -7.96 15.71 -6.04
C ILE A 494 -6.40 15.67 -6.19
N ILE A 495 -5.65 16.21 -7.16
CA ILE A 495 -5.93 17.54 -7.71
C ILE A 495 -4.86 18.70 -7.79
N GLY A 496 -3.74 18.80 -8.54
CA GLY A 496 -3.08 17.80 -9.37
C GLY A 496 -1.89 18.17 -10.32
N ALA A 497 -1.85 17.60 -11.53
CA ALA A 497 -0.71 17.38 -12.47
C ALA A 497 -0.50 18.25 -13.72
N ALA A 498 0.69 18.55 -14.09
CA ALA A 498 0.93 19.87 -14.59
C ALA A 498 0.55 20.32 -16.06
N ARG A 499 -0.60 19.99 -16.75
CA ARG A 499 -1.25 20.81 -17.86
C ARG A 499 -2.73 20.48 -18.31
N HIS A 500 -3.61 21.41 -18.81
CA HIS A 500 -4.99 21.27 -19.49
C HIS A 500 -5.78 22.54 -20.12
N ASP A 501 -7.06 22.92 -19.74
CA ASP A 501 -8.01 23.92 -20.36
C ASP A 501 -8.69 25.02 -19.43
N ASN A 502 -8.64 26.36 -19.73
CA ASN A 502 -9.78 27.18 -20.29
C ASN A 502 -9.69 28.77 -20.35
N VAL A 503 -9.30 29.59 -19.32
CA VAL A 503 -9.48 31.10 -19.34
C VAL A 503 -8.48 32.15 -18.76
N ASN A 504 -7.83 32.05 -17.57
CA ASN A 504 -6.97 33.14 -17.04
C ASN A 504 -5.58 33.42 -17.74
N GLY A 505 -5.05 32.64 -18.72
CA GLY A 505 -3.74 32.79 -19.44
C GLY A 505 -2.83 31.52 -19.59
N ILE A 506 -1.49 31.62 -19.79
CA ILE A 506 -0.52 30.51 -20.07
C ILE A 506 0.12 29.79 -18.85
N ASN A 507 -0.38 28.62 -18.54
CA ASN A 507 0.27 27.54 -17.80
C ASN A 507 -0.37 27.04 -16.42
N ALA A 508 -1.73 27.00 -16.25
CA ALA A 508 -2.82 26.20 -15.49
C ALA A 508 -3.03 25.63 -13.99
N GLY A 509 -4.16 24.88 -13.73
CA GLY A 509 -4.69 24.37 -12.39
C GLY A 509 -5.99 23.46 -12.31
N SER A 510 -6.82 23.42 -11.21
CA SER A 510 -7.65 22.19 -10.85
C SER A 510 -8.94 22.11 -9.90
N ALA A 511 -9.90 21.13 -10.13
CA ALA A 511 -10.67 20.18 -9.22
C ALA A 511 -12.17 19.65 -9.45
N TYR A 512 -12.55 18.42 -8.95
CA TYR A 512 -13.94 17.81 -8.84
C TYR A 512 -14.10 16.77 -7.65
N VAL A 513 -15.00 15.73 -7.73
CA VAL A 513 -15.26 14.57 -6.80
C VAL A 513 -15.48 13.20 -7.51
N PHE A 514 -15.10 12.02 -6.95
CA PHE A 514 -14.85 10.76 -7.73
C PHE A 514 -15.21 9.40 -7.01
N ILE A 515 -16.17 9.41 -6.06
CA ILE A 515 -16.67 8.29 -5.18
C ILE A 515 -16.58 6.84 -5.75
N LYS A 516 -15.79 5.93 -5.12
CA LYS A 516 -15.78 4.45 -5.32
C LYS A 516 -17.11 3.84 -4.92
N THR A 517 -17.31 2.66 -5.45
CA THR A 517 -18.59 2.08 -5.81
C THR A 517 -18.43 0.59 -6.23
N GLY A 518 -17.25 -0.02 -6.02
CA GLY A 518 -16.77 -1.25 -6.70
C GLY A 518 -15.32 -1.03 -7.13
N THR A 519 -14.94 -1.35 -8.38
CA THR A 519 -13.69 -0.88 -9.01
C THR A 519 -13.73 -0.19 -10.47
N THR A 520 -14.68 0.69 -10.98
CA THR A 520 -14.85 1.33 -12.40
C THR A 520 -15.46 2.80 -12.51
N TRP A 521 -15.32 3.73 -13.49
CA TRP A 521 -15.36 5.17 -13.12
C TRP A 521 -16.10 6.21 -14.03
N THR A 522 -16.77 7.29 -13.53
CA THR A 522 -17.60 8.29 -14.32
C THR A 522 -17.54 9.84 -14.00
N ARG A 523 -17.27 10.74 -14.99
CA ARG A 523 -17.21 12.28 -15.02
C ARG A 523 -18.33 13.02 -14.22
N LEU A 524 -18.09 14.12 -13.47
CA LEU A 524 -19.16 15.03 -12.95
C LEU A 524 -19.07 16.54 -13.35
N GLN A 525 -18.74 17.51 -12.47
CA GLN A 525 -18.47 18.93 -12.83
C GLN A 525 -17.22 19.55 -12.17
N ASN A 526 -16.54 20.53 -12.81
CA ASN A 526 -15.16 21.04 -12.56
C ASN A 526 -14.94 22.20 -11.55
N LEU A 527 -13.71 22.72 -11.44
CA LEU A 527 -13.30 23.84 -10.58
C LEU A 527 -12.42 24.88 -11.34
N LEU A 528 -13.09 25.83 -12.02
CA LEU A 528 -12.70 27.11 -12.66
C LEU A 528 -11.91 28.16 -11.85
N ALA A 529 -11.92 29.44 -12.28
CA ALA A 529 -11.39 30.56 -11.47
C ALA A 529 -11.91 32.00 -11.78
N SER A 530 -11.28 33.08 -11.24
CA SER A 530 -11.70 34.50 -11.44
C SER A 530 -10.65 35.66 -11.28
N ASP A 531 -10.01 35.91 -10.11
CA ASP A 531 -9.27 37.16 -9.78
C ASP A 531 -7.70 37.11 -9.44
N GLY A 532 -6.98 35.97 -9.42
CA GLY A 532 -5.51 35.73 -9.25
C GLY A 532 -4.77 34.61 -10.10
N ALA A 533 -3.73 34.87 -10.93
CA ALA A 533 -3.08 33.93 -11.88
C ALA A 533 -1.57 34.13 -12.33
N ALA A 534 -1.17 35.07 -13.20
CA ALA A 534 0.05 35.13 -14.07
C ALA A 534 1.51 34.62 -13.74
N ASP A 535 1.75 33.48 -13.07
CA ASP A 535 2.98 32.66 -13.18
C ASP A 535 2.89 31.20 -12.61
N ASP A 536 1.67 30.59 -12.48
CA ASP A 536 1.16 29.36 -11.78
C ASP A 536 1.48 27.75 -12.08
N VAL A 537 1.12 26.73 -11.21
CA VAL A 537 1.49 25.23 -11.11
C VAL A 537 0.84 24.41 -9.94
N PHE A 538 -0.46 24.11 -9.97
CA PHE A 538 -1.21 23.15 -9.10
C PHE A 538 -0.67 21.70 -8.70
N GLY A 539 0.63 21.33 -8.48
CA GLY A 539 0.97 20.09 -7.64
C GLY A 539 2.26 19.63 -6.76
N ILE A 540 3.55 20.05 -6.76
CA ILE A 540 4.76 19.40 -6.05
C ILE A 540 4.67 18.47 -4.80
N SER A 541 3.90 18.68 -3.72
CA SER A 541 4.17 18.08 -2.39
C SER A 541 3.03 17.27 -1.64
N VAL A 542 3.13 15.97 -1.31
CA VAL A 542 1.98 15.10 -0.81
C VAL A 542 1.53 15.14 0.67
N ALA A 543 0.27 14.76 1.08
CA ALA A 543 -0.28 13.41 1.44
C ALA A 543 -1.88 13.20 1.65
N ILE A 544 -2.51 12.42 2.59
CA ILE A 544 -4.02 12.05 2.77
C ILE A 544 -4.82 11.55 4.12
N SER A 545 -6.21 11.58 4.29
CA SER A 545 -7.17 10.65 5.12
C SER A 545 -8.66 11.05 5.58
N GLY A 546 -9.43 10.23 6.31
CA GLY A 546 -10.73 10.54 6.97
C GLY A 546 -11.73 11.48 6.26
N ASP A 547 -11.98 12.66 6.86
CA ASP A 547 -12.91 13.69 6.36
C ASP A 547 -12.24 15.08 6.19
N THR A 548 -10.98 15.32 5.71
CA THR A 548 -10.31 16.66 5.45
C THR A 548 -8.94 16.61 4.67
N ALA A 549 -8.16 17.69 4.44
CA ALA A 549 -6.98 17.78 3.50
C ALA A 549 -6.12 19.12 3.46
N ILE A 550 -5.27 19.44 2.43
CA ILE A 550 -4.60 20.77 2.04
C ILE A 550 -3.61 20.67 0.85
N ILE A 551 -2.97 21.73 0.32
CA ILE A 551 -1.99 21.70 -0.82
C ILE A 551 -0.93 22.86 -0.74
N GLY A 552 0.01 23.02 -1.70
CA GLY A 552 1.09 24.00 -2.07
C GLY A 552 0.81 24.98 -3.22
N ALA A 553 1.77 25.86 -3.73
CA ALA A 553 1.71 26.73 -5.01
C ALA A 553 2.45 28.09 -5.51
N PRO A 554 3.61 28.15 -6.18
CA PRO A 554 4.37 29.40 -6.63
C PRO A 554 3.77 30.81 -7.16
N GLY A 555 2.78 31.65 -6.63
CA GLY A 555 2.79 33.18 -6.90
C GLY A 555 1.81 34.44 -6.75
N ASP A 556 0.47 34.50 -6.47
CA ASP A 556 -0.38 35.74 -6.13
C ASP A 556 0.40 36.85 -5.43
N ASP A 557 0.58 37.98 -6.08
CA ASP A 557 1.32 39.10 -5.56
C ASP A 557 0.49 40.15 -4.81
N ASP A 558 -0.05 39.80 -3.62
CA ASP A 558 -0.94 40.65 -2.75
C ASP A 558 -0.38 42.04 -2.36
N ASN A 559 0.81 42.44 -2.84
CA ASN A 559 1.26 43.83 -3.10
C ASN A 559 2.62 43.91 -3.88
N GLY A 560 3.30 42.81 -4.27
CA GLY A 560 4.71 42.86 -4.70
C GLY A 560 5.29 41.69 -5.52
N SER A 561 5.85 40.64 -4.89
CA SER A 561 6.60 39.56 -5.57
C SER A 561 6.91 38.33 -4.68
N GLU A 562 7.08 37.14 -5.29
CA GLU A 562 7.47 35.84 -4.70
C GLU A 562 7.12 35.60 -3.18
N SER A 563 5.88 35.29 -2.66
CA SER A 563 5.70 34.74 -1.26
C SER A 563 4.41 34.09 -0.58
N GLY A 564 3.11 34.00 -1.02
CA GLY A 564 2.12 32.92 -0.57
C GLY A 564 0.52 32.76 -0.49
N SER A 565 -0.22 31.60 -0.70
CA SER A 565 -1.75 31.49 -0.50
C SER A 565 -2.68 30.22 -0.26
N ALA A 566 -4.08 30.43 -0.27
CA ALA A 566 -5.39 29.62 -0.39
C ALA A 566 -6.73 29.69 0.59
N TYR A 567 -8.03 29.24 0.28
CA TYR A 567 -9.48 29.36 0.93
C TYR A 567 -10.33 28.36 1.98
N ILE A 568 -11.70 27.97 1.95
CA ILE A 568 -12.53 27.20 3.07
C ILE A 568 -13.73 26.02 2.87
N VAL A 569 -13.85 24.73 3.49
CA VAL A 569 -14.64 23.36 3.26
C VAL A 569 -15.62 22.75 4.38
N THR A 570 -15.40 21.51 4.93
CA THR A 570 -16.30 20.33 5.37
C THR A 570 -17.14 19.45 4.33
N ARG A 571 -17.07 18.07 4.23
CA ARG A 571 -18.02 17.20 3.41
C ARG A 571 -19.35 17.06 4.08
N ASN A 572 -20.27 16.86 3.16
CA ASN A 572 -21.68 17.11 3.27
C ASN A 572 -22.39 16.35 2.09
N GLY A 573 -21.79 15.23 1.63
CA GLY A 573 -22.35 14.30 0.62
C GLY A 573 -21.61 14.16 -0.74
N GLY A 574 -20.54 14.93 -1.04
CA GLY A 574 -19.77 14.85 -2.32
C GLY A 574 -19.72 16.06 -3.33
N GLN A 575 -19.98 17.35 -2.96
CA GLN A 575 -19.89 18.62 -3.77
C GLN A 575 -18.56 19.37 -3.41
N TRP A 576 -18.54 20.73 -3.43
CA TRP A 576 -17.56 21.75 -2.96
C TRP A 576 -18.30 23.09 -2.65
N THR A 577 -17.62 24.15 -2.18
CA THR A 577 -17.96 25.62 -2.27
C THR A 577 -16.76 26.47 -1.80
N GLU A 578 -16.05 27.09 -2.73
CA GLU A 578 -14.84 27.91 -2.61
C GLU A 578 -15.00 29.19 -1.74
N MET A 579 -14.67 29.16 -0.43
CA MET A 579 -15.32 30.10 0.53
C MET A 579 -14.48 31.05 1.46
N GLN A 580 -13.24 30.81 1.91
CA GLN A 580 -12.46 31.88 2.61
C GLN A 580 -10.90 31.78 2.65
N LYS A 581 -10.13 32.54 1.84
CA LYS A 581 -8.63 32.63 1.80
C LYS A 581 -8.06 32.78 3.25
N LEU A 582 -7.06 32.01 3.71
CA LEU A 582 -6.38 32.15 5.05
C LEU A 582 -5.14 33.07 4.92
N THR A 583 -3.96 32.89 5.61
CA THR A 583 -2.63 33.43 5.17
C THR A 583 -1.35 32.77 5.74
N ALA A 584 -0.18 33.37 5.50
CA ALA A 584 1.03 33.48 6.30
C ALA A 584 1.56 34.95 6.13
N SER A 585 2.54 35.42 6.92
CA SER A 585 2.10 36.28 8.03
C SER A 585 2.88 37.44 8.72
N ASP A 586 4.13 37.81 8.42
CA ASP A 586 4.80 39.06 8.87
C ASP A 586 5.56 39.94 7.84
N GLY A 587 5.86 39.51 6.60
CA GLY A 587 6.08 40.33 5.37
C GLY A 587 7.46 41.00 5.00
N ALA A 588 8.10 40.56 3.89
CA ALA A 588 9.26 41.19 3.18
C ALA A 588 9.10 41.25 1.62
N ALA A 589 9.85 40.50 0.76
CA ALA A 589 9.41 39.88 -0.55
C ALA A 589 10.53 39.54 -1.60
N GLY A 590 10.63 38.26 -2.02
CA GLY A 590 11.57 37.70 -3.04
C GLY A 590 11.71 36.16 -3.01
N ASP A 591 10.74 35.51 -2.38
CA ASP A 591 11.08 34.41 -1.53
C ASP A 591 9.87 33.45 -1.23
N SER A 592 8.99 33.11 -2.18
CA SER A 592 8.16 31.87 -2.27
C SER A 592 7.25 31.31 -1.08
N PHE A 593 6.38 30.28 -1.30
CA PHE A 593 5.18 29.80 -0.46
C PHE A 593 4.52 28.32 -0.46
N GLY A 594 5.08 27.15 -0.83
CA GLY A 594 4.25 25.94 -1.01
C GLY A 594 4.86 24.56 -1.19
N THR A 595 5.89 24.19 -0.41
CA THR A 595 6.46 22.85 -0.29
C THR A 595 6.09 22.07 1.00
N SER A 596 5.48 22.63 2.09
CA SER A 596 4.65 21.87 3.10
C SER A 596 3.41 22.33 4.01
N VAL A 597 2.24 21.67 3.95
CA VAL A 597 1.01 21.77 4.80
C VAL A 597 0.26 20.44 4.87
N SER A 598 -0.83 20.24 5.63
CA SER A 598 -1.54 18.96 5.91
C SER A 598 -2.81 19.03 6.85
N ILE A 599 -3.23 17.93 7.53
CA ILE A 599 -4.22 17.68 8.61
C ILE A 599 -3.93 16.42 9.47
N SER A 600 -4.40 16.21 10.73
CA SER A 600 -5.08 14.97 11.23
C SER A 600 -5.32 14.84 12.72
N GLY A 601 -6.19 13.86 13.04
CA GLY A 601 -7.02 13.84 14.22
C GLY A 601 -7.53 15.27 14.32
N ASP A 602 -7.03 15.93 15.36
CA ASP A 602 -7.03 17.38 15.46
C ASP A 602 -5.61 18.03 15.76
N THR A 603 -4.73 18.46 14.80
CA THR A 603 -3.26 18.86 15.00
C THR A 603 -2.59 19.97 14.11
N ALA A 604 -1.41 20.63 14.42
CA ALA A 604 -0.58 21.42 13.41
C ALA A 604 0.96 21.76 13.56
N ILE A 605 1.65 22.29 12.45
CA ILE A 605 3.11 22.69 12.18
C ILE A 605 3.64 23.23 10.73
N VAL A 606 3.45 24.46 10.10
CA VAL A 606 3.49 24.92 8.58
C VAL A 606 4.68 25.48 7.64
N GLY A 607 4.97 24.91 6.42
CA GLY A 607 5.37 25.57 5.09
C GLY A 607 6.71 25.40 4.25
N SER A 608 7.14 26.44 3.52
CA SER A 608 8.46 27.14 3.65
C SER A 608 9.38 28.01 2.61
N MET A 609 10.29 27.57 1.67
CA MET A 609 11.61 27.93 0.92
C MET A 609 12.99 28.47 1.53
N GLN A 610 13.27 29.74 1.90
CA GLN A 610 14.54 30.39 2.35
C GLN A 610 14.55 31.84 3.11
N ASP A 611 13.65 32.30 4.04
CA ASP A 611 13.50 33.72 4.59
C ASP A 611 14.21 33.96 5.93
N ASP A 612 14.10 35.19 6.53
CA ASP A 612 15.16 35.96 7.21
C ASP A 612 15.08 36.57 8.69
N ASP A 613 14.53 35.92 9.76
CA ASP A 613 14.77 36.04 11.26
C ASP A 613 15.45 34.87 12.13
N ALA A 614 16.30 33.89 11.68
CA ALA A 614 17.58 33.13 12.13
C ALA A 614 18.99 33.14 11.34
N GLY A 615 19.28 32.49 10.17
CA GLY A 615 20.53 32.51 9.33
C GLY A 615 20.78 33.29 7.96
N THR A 616 20.47 32.66 6.80
CA THR A 616 20.44 33.11 5.37
C THR A 616 19.88 31.98 4.52
N ASN A 617 19.07 32.26 3.51
CA ASN A 617 18.43 31.25 2.70
C ASN A 617 17.79 30.19 3.62
N SER A 618 17.09 30.55 4.74
CA SER A 618 17.07 29.67 5.93
C SER A 618 15.83 29.10 6.63
N GLY A 619 14.55 29.50 6.61
CA GLY A 619 13.51 28.52 7.06
C GLY A 619 12.19 28.88 7.72
N SER A 620 11.13 28.04 7.72
CA SER A 620 9.99 28.17 8.67
C SER A 620 9.67 26.92 9.49
N VAL A 621 8.59 26.97 10.26
CA VAL A 621 7.64 25.91 10.68
C VAL A 621 6.44 26.60 11.34
N TYR A 622 5.31 25.98 11.78
CA TYR A 622 4.18 26.87 12.21
C TYR A 622 2.90 26.39 13.05
N ILE A 623 2.54 26.99 14.23
CA ILE A 623 1.38 26.72 15.20
C ILE A 623 0.38 27.87 15.69
N PHE A 624 -0.98 27.70 15.55
CA PHE A 624 -2.24 28.48 15.92
C PHE A 624 -3.17 27.59 16.82
N THR A 625 -4.53 27.77 16.86
CA THR A 625 -5.45 26.62 17.13
C THR A 625 -6.90 26.58 16.56
N ARG A 626 -7.37 27.40 15.60
CA ARG A 626 -8.62 27.30 14.78
C ARG A 626 -9.80 26.31 15.14
N SER A 627 -10.35 26.25 16.36
CA SER A 627 -11.53 25.41 16.72
C SER A 627 -12.89 26.17 16.76
N GLY A 628 -13.86 25.90 15.89
CA GLY A 628 -15.30 26.23 16.02
C GLY A 628 -15.84 27.68 16.20
N GLY A 629 -15.07 28.69 16.66
CA GLY A 629 -15.54 29.99 17.18
C GLY A 629 -14.84 31.29 16.69
N VAL A 630 -14.00 31.94 17.53
CA VAL A 630 -13.18 33.15 17.23
C VAL A 630 -11.68 32.95 17.56
N TRP A 631 -10.77 33.45 16.71
CA TRP A 631 -9.29 33.41 16.82
C TRP A 631 -8.68 34.11 18.06
N THR A 632 -7.41 33.83 18.38
CA THR A 632 -6.64 34.46 19.48
C THR A 632 -5.13 34.74 19.28
N GLN A 633 -4.45 34.24 18.22
CA GLN A 633 -3.00 34.48 17.89
C GLN A 633 -1.93 33.86 18.84
N GLN A 634 -0.72 33.57 18.33
CA GLN A 634 0.25 32.67 19.02
C GLN A 634 1.78 32.91 18.89
N GLN A 635 2.28 33.29 17.71
CA GLN A 635 3.70 33.49 17.32
C GLN A 635 4.62 32.26 17.10
N LYS A 636 5.53 32.39 16.11
CA LYS A 636 6.80 31.77 15.59
C LYS A 636 7.13 30.20 15.81
N LEU A 637 8.16 29.52 15.23
CA LEU A 637 8.69 28.09 15.46
C LEU A 637 10.04 27.75 14.75
N THR A 638 11.15 27.45 15.47
CA THR A 638 12.56 27.77 15.06
C THR A 638 13.69 26.96 15.74
N ALA A 639 14.99 27.04 15.36
CA ALA A 639 16.14 26.40 16.09
C ALA A 639 17.02 27.40 16.90
N SER A 640 17.71 27.08 18.03
CA SER A 640 18.28 28.05 19.04
C SER A 640 19.83 28.28 19.27
N ASP A 641 20.75 27.49 18.68
CA ASP A 641 22.19 27.70 18.38
C ASP A 641 22.65 26.80 17.15
N GLY A 642 22.63 27.39 15.93
CA GLY A 642 22.46 27.02 14.46
C GLY A 642 21.36 27.77 13.44
N ALA A 643 21.22 28.93 12.67
CA ALA A 643 21.72 30.18 11.85
C ALA A 643 22.74 30.34 10.59
N ALA A 644 22.42 29.96 9.29
CA ALA A 644 22.83 30.47 7.92
C ALA A 644 23.26 29.55 6.71
N GLY A 645 22.38 29.49 5.68
CA GLY A 645 22.58 29.15 4.24
C GLY A 645 21.49 28.23 3.64
N ASP A 646 20.54 27.85 4.51
CA ASP A 646 20.40 26.44 4.78
C ASP A 646 18.98 25.99 5.13
N SER A 647 17.94 26.75 4.68
CA SER A 647 16.52 26.73 4.07
C SER A 647 15.24 25.98 4.54
N PHE A 648 14.87 25.99 5.82
CA PHE A 648 13.74 25.26 6.43
C PHE A 648 13.05 23.91 5.85
N GLY A 649 12.95 23.40 4.57
CA GLY A 649 11.69 22.62 4.23
C GLY A 649 10.94 22.07 2.92
N THR A 650 11.17 20.84 2.39
CA THR A 650 10.18 19.91 1.70
C THR A 650 10.07 18.30 1.84
N SER A 651 10.21 17.26 2.76
CA SER A 651 10.38 16.65 4.19
C SER A 651 9.88 16.96 5.63
N VAL A 652 8.66 16.64 5.97
CA VAL A 652 8.08 16.80 7.30
C VAL A 652 7.18 15.56 7.56
N SER A 653 5.93 15.53 8.08
CA SER A 653 4.95 14.39 8.21
C SER A 653 4.51 13.66 9.51
N ILE A 654 4.00 14.42 10.46
CA ILE A 654 3.31 14.18 11.77
C ILE A 654 2.16 13.12 11.76
N SER A 655 1.54 12.63 12.85
CA SER A 655 0.33 11.76 12.96
C SER A 655 -0.74 12.27 13.88
N GLY A 656 -0.82 13.56 14.00
CA GLY A 656 -1.75 14.14 14.92
C GLY A 656 -1.23 14.14 16.36
N ASP A 657 0.00 13.65 16.64
CA ASP A 657 0.69 13.85 17.93
C ASP A 657 2.23 13.60 18.13
N THR A 658 3.09 12.96 17.28
CA THR A 658 4.57 12.63 17.45
C THR A 658 5.60 13.30 16.46
N ALA A 659 5.51 14.59 16.08
CA ALA A 659 6.12 15.18 14.86
C ALA A 659 7.64 15.37 14.82
N ILE A 660 8.34 15.07 13.70
CA ILE A 660 9.64 15.67 13.23
C ILE A 660 9.52 17.14 12.76
N VAL A 661 10.50 17.69 12.05
CA VAL A 661 10.49 18.85 11.16
C VAL A 661 11.91 18.99 10.54
N GLY A 662 12.06 19.43 9.28
CA GLY A 662 13.30 19.32 8.49
C GLY A 662 13.76 19.94 7.14
N SER A 663 14.79 19.45 6.39
CA SER A 663 16.00 20.25 6.11
C SER A 663 17.06 20.32 4.90
N ARG A 664 17.26 19.65 3.74
CA ARG A 664 18.31 19.68 2.60
C ARG A 664 19.90 20.11 2.48
N LEU A 665 20.90 20.17 3.42
CA LEU A 665 22.42 20.34 3.30
C LEU A 665 23.31 20.48 4.60
N ASP A 666 23.20 21.45 5.49
CA ASP A 666 24.21 22.01 6.41
C ASP A 666 25.29 21.11 7.00
N ASP A 667 26.51 21.66 7.13
CA ASP A 667 27.52 21.51 8.20
C ASP A 667 27.82 20.05 8.56
N TYR A 668 27.09 19.45 9.52
CA TYR A 668 27.36 18.08 10.03
C TYR A 668 28.72 18.11 10.72
N ALA A 669 29.73 17.92 9.86
CA ALA A 669 31.03 18.57 9.97
C ALA A 669 31.69 18.64 8.56
N GLY A 670 31.56 19.80 7.87
CA GLY A 670 31.91 20.19 6.48
C GLY A 670 30.69 20.41 5.53
N THR A 671 30.63 21.36 4.59
CA THR A 671 29.39 21.60 3.79
C THR A 671 29.04 20.51 2.74
N ASP A 672 27.76 20.07 2.65
CA ASP A 672 27.22 19.09 1.66
C ASP A 672 25.90 18.30 1.93
N SER A 673 25.34 18.17 3.13
CA SER A 673 24.55 16.95 3.50
C SER A 673 23.49 16.73 4.65
N GLY A 674 23.09 17.38 5.78
CA GLY A 674 21.78 17.08 6.48
C GLY A 674 21.41 16.55 7.91
N SER A 675 20.09 16.25 8.16
CA SER A 675 19.29 16.62 9.39
C SER A 675 18.00 15.91 9.91
N ALA A 676 17.43 16.50 11.01
CA ALA A 676 16.06 16.89 11.40
C ALA A 676 15.82 17.43 12.85
N TYR A 677 14.55 17.62 13.29
CA TYR A 677 14.05 17.88 14.69
C TYR A 677 12.72 17.15 15.00
N ILE A 678 12.34 16.66 16.21
CA ILE A 678 11.04 16.01 16.60
C ILE A 678 10.22 17.02 17.44
N TYR A 679 9.34 16.69 18.40
CA TYR A 679 8.39 17.67 19.00
C TYR A 679 7.72 17.12 20.33
N THR A 680 6.59 17.48 21.02
CA THR A 680 5.68 16.73 21.99
C THR A 680 4.31 17.34 22.33
N ARG A 681 3.18 16.94 21.71
CA ARG A 681 1.84 17.21 22.31
C ARG A 681 1.81 16.71 23.73
N SER A 682 1.90 17.58 24.73
CA SER A 682 1.74 17.24 26.14
C SER A 682 1.66 18.48 27.04
N GLY A 683 1.56 18.25 28.36
CA GLY A 683 1.65 19.27 29.42
C GLY A 683 3.06 19.46 30.00
N GLY A 684 4.11 19.16 29.22
CA GLY A 684 5.51 19.43 29.53
C GLY A 684 5.94 20.88 29.28
N GLN A 685 7.17 21.09 28.82
CA GLN A 685 7.71 22.40 28.40
C GLN A 685 8.32 22.29 26.99
N TRP A 686 9.63 22.06 26.89
CA TRP A 686 10.37 21.56 25.70
C TRP A 686 11.41 20.53 26.20
N THR A 687 12.08 19.79 25.30
CA THR A 687 13.19 18.88 25.65
C THR A 687 14.15 18.66 24.48
N GLU A 688 13.63 18.56 23.24
CA GLU A 688 14.44 18.66 22.00
C GLU A 688 15.62 17.62 21.94
N GLN A 689 16.82 17.94 21.37
CA GLN A 689 18.08 17.23 20.94
C GLN A 689 18.18 15.98 19.98
N LYS A 690 18.48 16.18 18.65
CA LYS A 690 19.21 15.47 17.49
C LYS A 690 19.03 13.94 17.11
N LEU A 691 18.68 13.56 15.85
CA LEU A 691 18.28 12.21 15.34
C LEU A 691 19.13 11.76 14.10
N THR A 692 20.44 11.68 14.13
CA THR A 692 21.31 11.62 12.93
C THR A 692 21.48 10.18 12.29
N ALA A 693 22.32 9.93 11.28
CA ALA A 693 22.80 8.64 10.67
C ALA A 693 24.22 8.21 11.19
N SER A 694 24.70 6.90 11.34
CA SER A 694 25.95 6.00 11.73
C SER A 694 27.30 6.24 12.60
N ASP A 695 28.54 6.56 12.11
CA ASP A 695 29.79 7.05 12.85
C ASP A 695 30.72 8.18 12.16
N ALA A 696 30.17 9.33 11.69
CA ALA A 696 30.61 10.55 10.92
C ALA A 696 31.19 10.53 9.44
N ALA A 697 30.53 11.13 8.39
CA ALA A 697 31.11 11.32 7.01
C ALA A 697 30.56 12.41 6.00
N ALA A 698 31.36 12.76 4.95
CA ALA A 698 31.50 14.08 4.23
C ALA A 698 31.31 14.34 2.65
N GLY A 699 30.11 14.60 2.04
CA GLY A 699 29.81 14.80 0.55
C GLY A 699 29.17 16.14 0.05
N ASP A 700 28.21 16.35 -0.89
CA ASP A 700 27.38 15.65 -1.94
C ASP A 700 26.11 16.52 -2.36
N ARG A 701 24.91 16.00 -2.80
CA ARG A 701 23.66 16.84 -3.06
C ARG A 701 22.26 16.18 -3.43
N PHE A 702 21.16 16.31 -2.63
CA PHE A 702 19.82 16.91 -3.02
C PHE A 702 18.43 16.34 -2.46
N GLY A 703 17.26 16.85 -2.96
CA GLY A 703 15.79 16.43 -2.86
C GLY A 703 15.10 15.95 -1.55
N VAL A 704 13.98 15.13 -1.58
CA VAL A 704 13.04 14.58 -0.49
C VAL A 704 12.32 13.17 -0.71
N SER A 705 12.08 12.07 0.12
CA SER A 705 12.73 11.24 1.23
C SER A 705 11.95 10.19 2.21
N VAL A 706 10.79 10.23 2.96
CA VAL A 706 10.46 9.30 4.18
C VAL A 706 8.98 8.67 4.58
N ALA A 707 8.53 7.94 5.70
CA ALA A 707 7.07 7.67 6.25
C ALA A 707 6.70 6.98 7.68
N ILE A 708 5.45 6.77 8.26
CA ILE A 708 5.06 6.29 9.72
C ILE A 708 3.71 5.54 10.23
N SER A 709 3.64 4.36 10.92
CA SER A 709 2.38 3.75 11.55
C SER A 709 2.42 2.42 12.36
N GLY A 710 2.04 2.44 13.64
CA GLY A 710 1.86 1.24 14.48
C GLY A 710 3.01 0.98 15.46
N ASP A 711 4.06 0.21 15.09
CA ASP A 711 5.29 -0.20 15.83
C ASP A 711 6.70 -0.20 15.06
N THR A 712 7.49 0.90 14.86
CA THR A 712 8.89 1.01 14.21
C THR A 712 9.47 2.49 14.02
N ILE A 713 10.66 2.86 13.41
CA ILE A 713 10.99 4.25 12.82
C ILE A 713 12.25 4.45 11.91
N ILE A 714 12.38 5.42 10.97
CA ILE A 714 13.59 5.74 10.13
C ILE A 714 13.63 7.23 9.59
N VAL A 715 14.79 7.80 9.13
CA VAL A 715 15.23 9.12 8.50
C VAL A 715 15.89 9.16 7.02
N GLY A 716 15.81 10.15 6.03
CA GLY A 716 16.39 10.18 4.58
C GLY A 716 17.11 11.34 3.71
N ALA A 717 17.55 11.30 2.39
CA ALA A 717 18.71 12.11 1.79
C ALA A 717 19.35 11.95 0.29
N TYR A 718 19.84 12.76 -0.72
CA TYR A 718 20.33 12.26 -2.11
C TYR A 718 21.73 11.71 -2.55
N LEU A 719 22.94 11.94 -2.02
CA LEU A 719 24.21 11.36 -2.60
C LEU A 719 25.28 10.75 -1.62
N ASP A 720 24.98 9.59 -1.03
CA ASP A 720 25.77 8.55 -0.31
C ASP A 720 27.33 8.47 -0.60
N ASP A 721 28.18 7.85 0.29
CA ASP A 721 29.60 7.42 -0.05
C ASP A 721 30.29 6.01 0.18
N ASP A 722 30.02 5.10 1.12
CA ASP A 722 30.97 3.97 1.42
C ASP A 722 31.52 2.99 0.32
N LEU A 723 30.93 2.76 -0.89
CA LEU A 723 31.61 2.05 -2.02
C LEU A 723 31.33 2.31 -3.55
N GLY A 724 30.11 2.50 -4.11
CA GLY A 724 29.83 2.32 -5.59
C GLY A 724 29.43 3.49 -6.53
N SER A 725 30.06 4.68 -6.50
CA SER A 725 29.61 6.03 -6.96
C SER A 725 28.17 6.22 -7.49
N ALA A 726 27.53 7.26 -6.97
CA ALA A 726 26.12 7.48 -7.13
C ALA A 726 25.15 6.30 -6.73
N SER A 727 25.31 5.29 -5.83
CA SER A 727 24.60 3.95 -5.58
C SER A 727 23.31 3.33 -4.69
N GLY A 728 22.46 3.55 -3.59
CA GLY A 728 22.12 4.44 -2.39
C GLY A 728 21.14 4.04 -1.20
N SER A 729 20.71 4.98 -0.33
CA SER A 729 20.37 4.70 1.10
C SER A 729 19.02 5.06 1.79
N ALA A 730 18.96 4.84 3.12
CA ALA A 730 17.94 5.10 4.18
C ALA A 730 18.39 5.07 5.72
N TYR A 731 17.65 5.44 6.82
CA TYR A 731 18.16 5.33 8.27
C TYR A 731 17.25 5.16 9.57
N VAL A 732 17.16 4.01 10.32
CA VAL A 732 16.94 4.01 11.84
C VAL A 732 16.15 2.96 12.73
N PHE A 733 15.29 3.45 13.61
CA PHE A 733 15.14 3.00 15.01
C PHE A 733 13.80 2.25 15.34
N ILE A 734 13.17 2.59 16.49
CA ILE A 734 11.99 1.96 17.12
C ILE A 734 11.20 2.97 18.02
N ARG A 735 9.84 3.10 18.06
CA ARG A 735 9.13 3.97 19.07
C ARG A 735 9.16 3.35 20.47
N THR A 736 10.35 3.24 21.05
CA THR A 736 10.56 2.65 22.37
C THR A 736 10.20 3.57 23.53
N GLY A 737 9.94 4.86 23.33
CA GLY A 737 9.21 5.59 24.35
C GLY A 737 9.23 7.09 24.31
N THR A 738 9.74 7.68 25.39
CA THR A 738 9.91 9.12 25.63
C THR A 738 11.10 9.67 24.81
N ASN A 739 11.30 9.09 23.62
CA ASN A 739 12.55 8.89 22.87
C ASN A 739 12.21 8.13 21.56
N TRP A 740 13.23 7.85 20.75
CA TRP A 740 13.37 6.50 20.18
C TRP A 740 14.83 5.95 20.38
N THR A 741 15.29 4.73 19.95
CA THR A 741 16.73 4.28 20.09
C THR A 741 17.38 3.28 19.05
N GLU A 742 18.72 3.32 18.79
CA GLU A 742 19.65 2.29 18.15
C GLU A 742 19.37 1.80 16.67
N GLN A 743 20.32 1.17 15.86
CA GLN A 743 20.13 -0.05 14.94
C GLN A 743 20.93 -0.34 13.54
N GLN A 744 20.37 -0.79 12.35
CA GLN A 744 21.04 -1.33 11.06
C GLN A 744 20.45 -1.09 9.57
N LYS A 745 21.28 -0.76 8.54
CA LYS A 745 21.20 -0.31 7.07
C LYS A 745 20.48 -1.06 5.83
N LEU A 746 19.30 -0.66 5.26
CA LEU A 746 18.36 -1.13 4.17
C LEU A 746 18.80 -0.89 2.67
N THR A 747 19.84 -1.57 2.17
CA THR A 747 20.60 -1.19 0.95
C THR A 747 20.29 -1.77 -0.44
N ALA A 748 20.60 -1.08 -1.54
CA ALA A 748 20.66 -1.63 -2.91
C ALA A 748 21.47 -2.93 -2.99
N SER A 749 21.08 -3.95 -3.77
CA SER A 749 21.98 -5.10 -3.98
C SER A 749 22.04 -5.78 -5.36
N ASP A 750 21.84 -5.05 -6.47
CA ASP A 750 22.80 -5.20 -7.58
C ASP A 750 24.10 -4.35 -7.41
N GLY A 751 24.20 -3.40 -6.45
CA GLY A 751 25.45 -2.75 -5.98
C GLY A 751 26.45 -1.72 -6.68
N ALA A 752 26.45 -1.16 -7.92
CA ALA A 752 27.51 -0.22 -8.49
C ALA A 752 27.27 0.75 -9.75
N GLU A 753 27.80 2.01 -9.72
CA GLU A 753 27.67 3.24 -10.61
C GLU A 753 26.87 3.25 -11.97
N ASP A 754 25.88 4.19 -12.08
CA ASP A 754 24.54 4.10 -12.77
C ASP A 754 23.22 3.26 -12.24
N ASP A 755 22.40 3.25 -11.07
CA ASP A 755 22.21 2.60 -9.61
C ASP A 755 22.00 3.27 -7.98
N VAL A 756 22.26 4.54 -7.34
CA VAL A 756 21.81 5.49 -6.12
C VAL A 756 20.68 5.15 -5.06
N PHE A 757 20.07 3.99 -5.01
CA PHE A 757 19.12 3.46 -4.00
C PHE A 757 18.56 4.21 -2.72
N GLY A 758 18.13 5.49 -2.72
CA GLY A 758 17.21 6.02 -1.65
C GLY A 758 15.93 6.98 -1.77
N VAL A 759 15.52 7.62 -2.89
CA VAL A 759 14.96 9.01 -2.97
C VAL A 759 13.63 9.31 -2.29
N SER A 760 12.94 8.31 -1.73
CA SER A 760 11.97 8.36 -0.64
C SER A 760 11.43 7.01 -0.33
N VAL A 761 10.41 6.99 0.52
CA VAL A 761 9.73 5.80 0.89
C VAL A 761 8.31 6.09 1.30
N ALA A 762 7.49 5.08 1.45
CA ALA A 762 6.57 5.09 2.54
C ALA A 762 6.52 3.80 3.34
N ILE A 763 5.59 3.79 4.28
CA ILE A 763 5.21 2.59 5.00
C ILE A 763 3.68 2.49 4.90
N SER A 764 2.98 1.68 5.73
CA SER A 764 1.60 1.70 6.28
C SER A 764 1.56 0.77 7.47
N GLY A 765 2.71 0.62 8.13
CA GLY A 765 3.06 -0.47 9.03
C GLY A 765 4.06 -1.46 8.41
N ASP A 766 3.87 -1.82 7.14
CA ASP A 766 3.91 -3.25 6.77
C ASP A 766 4.22 -3.74 5.35
N THR A 767 3.65 -3.16 4.30
CA THR A 767 3.83 -3.58 2.87
C THR A 767 5.22 -3.05 2.46
N VAL A 768 5.43 -2.06 1.58
CA VAL A 768 6.54 -1.07 1.56
C VAL A 768 7.15 -1.11 0.18
N ILE A 769 7.03 -0.01 -0.57
CA ILE A 769 7.79 0.13 -1.82
C ILE A 769 9.29 0.35 -1.46
N ALA A 770 10.04 0.96 -2.32
CA ALA A 770 11.44 0.84 -2.63
C ALA A 770 11.44 1.55 -3.98
N GLY A 771 12.33 2.46 -4.28
CA GLY A 771 12.01 3.41 -5.34
C GLY A 771 13.22 3.75 -6.14
N ALA A 772 13.97 2.75 -6.51
CA ALA A 772 15.32 3.00 -6.93
C ALA A 772 15.37 3.92 -8.19
N THR A 773 16.13 5.04 -8.18
CA THR A 773 16.27 6.00 -9.32
C THR A 773 17.08 5.30 -10.44
N PHE A 774 18.32 5.55 -10.92
CA PHE A 774 19.13 4.64 -11.82
C PHE A 774 19.29 3.07 -11.75
N ASN A 775 18.46 2.24 -11.10
CA ASN A 775 18.45 0.76 -11.16
C ASN A 775 18.38 -0.06 -12.46
N SER A 776 19.53 -0.53 -12.92
CA SER A 776 19.66 -1.48 -13.99
C SER A 776 18.66 -2.65 -14.08
N LEU A 777 18.00 -2.83 -15.25
CA LEU A 777 17.80 -4.19 -15.76
C LEU A 777 19.07 -4.60 -16.49
N PRO A 778 19.17 -5.92 -16.73
CA PRO A 778 19.41 -6.53 -18.06
C PRO A 778 18.80 -5.80 -19.28
N GLY A 779 19.26 -4.58 -19.53
CA GLY A 779 18.87 -3.64 -20.59
C GLY A 779 20.00 -2.64 -20.85
N GLY A 780 20.66 -2.16 -19.78
CA GLY A 780 21.85 -1.29 -19.86
C GLY A 780 21.55 0.05 -20.52
N ALA A 781 20.39 0.57 -20.17
CA ALA A 781 19.72 1.69 -20.74
C ALA A 781 18.86 2.22 -19.58
N GLU A 782 19.40 3.23 -18.87
CA GLU A 782 18.94 3.96 -17.64
C GLU A 782 17.40 3.95 -17.45
N GLN A 783 16.68 3.98 -16.32
CA GLN A 783 15.18 3.87 -16.16
C GLN A 783 14.31 4.41 -14.93
N GLY A 784 13.71 3.56 -14.02
CA GLY A 784 13.14 3.74 -12.63
C GLY A 784 12.76 2.43 -11.89
N SER A 785 12.66 2.21 -10.56
CA SER A 785 12.82 0.83 -9.93
C SER A 785 12.01 0.34 -8.69
N ALA A 786 12.02 -1.01 -8.37
CA ALA A 786 11.90 -1.82 -7.06
C ALA A 786 10.79 -2.97 -6.95
N TYR A 787 10.66 -4.20 -6.34
CA TYR A 787 11.09 -5.29 -5.34
C TYR A 787 10.14 -5.70 -4.11
N ILE A 788 9.85 -6.99 -3.76
CA ILE A 788 8.79 -7.39 -2.75
C ILE A 788 9.31 -8.35 -1.65
N PHE A 789 9.01 -8.10 -0.35
CA PHE A 789 9.78 -8.53 0.85
C PHE A 789 9.06 -9.13 2.11
N THR A 790 8.34 -8.36 2.98
CA THR A 790 7.31 -8.72 4.05
C THR A 790 7.68 -9.02 5.55
N ARG A 791 7.15 -8.32 6.59
CA ARG A 791 7.43 -8.60 8.04
C ARG A 791 6.96 -9.96 8.60
N SER A 792 7.78 -10.54 9.49
CA SER A 792 7.87 -11.94 9.97
C SER A 792 8.71 -12.14 11.27
N GLY A 793 8.68 -11.22 12.25
CA GLY A 793 9.27 -11.47 13.62
C GLY A 793 10.56 -10.79 14.18
N GLY A 794 11.38 -10.04 13.41
CA GLY A 794 12.73 -9.56 13.76
C GLY A 794 13.39 -8.62 12.71
N GLN A 795 13.83 -9.17 11.57
CA GLN A 795 14.80 -8.68 10.58
C GLN A 795 14.42 -8.50 9.04
N TRP A 796 14.00 -7.34 8.47
CA TRP A 796 13.77 -6.86 7.05
C TRP A 796 14.59 -7.58 5.85
N THR A 797 14.02 -7.96 4.66
CA THR A 797 14.58 -8.83 3.52
C THR A 797 13.90 -8.66 2.10
N GLU A 798 13.65 -9.65 1.16
CA GLU A 798 13.24 -9.48 -0.33
C GLU A 798 13.11 -10.65 -1.42
N ARG A 799 12.59 -10.46 -2.71
CA ARG A 799 13.09 -10.92 -4.11
C ARG A 799 12.52 -10.17 -5.41
N ASP A 800 12.95 -10.52 -6.67
CA ASP A 800 12.43 -10.56 -8.13
C ASP A 800 12.02 -9.32 -9.02
N LYS A 801 11.44 -9.39 -10.27
CA LYS A 801 11.46 -8.30 -11.36
C LYS A 801 10.11 -7.57 -11.85
N LEU A 802 10.05 -6.20 -11.87
CA LEU A 802 8.96 -5.16 -12.17
C LEU A 802 9.03 -4.65 -13.61
N THR A 803 9.66 -3.50 -13.86
CA THR A 803 9.81 -2.84 -15.17
C THR A 803 8.53 -2.15 -15.69
N ALA A 804 8.57 -1.00 -16.39
CA ALA A 804 7.40 -0.64 -17.21
C ALA A 804 7.43 -1.41 -18.51
N SER A 805 6.24 -1.82 -18.94
CA SER A 805 6.06 -2.88 -19.93
C SER A 805 5.60 -2.39 -21.31
N ASP A 806 5.60 -1.08 -21.57
CA ASP A 806 6.12 -0.60 -22.87
C ASP A 806 7.49 0.07 -22.84
N GLY A 807 8.23 -0.13 -21.74
CA GLY A 807 9.57 0.38 -21.46
C GLY A 807 10.44 0.89 -22.62
N THR A 808 10.71 2.20 -22.69
CA THR A 808 11.83 2.85 -23.43
C THR A 808 12.60 3.97 -22.67
N SER A 809 12.89 5.15 -23.25
CA SER A 809 14.22 5.77 -23.30
C SER A 809 14.57 7.24 -22.79
N PHE A 810 14.00 7.96 -21.77
CA PHE A 810 14.68 9.15 -21.09
C PHE A 810 14.11 9.86 -19.84
N ASP A 811 13.52 9.13 -18.95
CA ASP A 811 13.22 9.42 -17.59
C ASP A 811 14.47 9.76 -16.72
N GLU A 812 14.68 9.07 -15.60
CA GLU A 812 14.54 9.61 -14.24
C GLU A 812 13.21 9.12 -13.59
N TYR A 813 12.80 7.89 -13.91
CA TYR A 813 11.69 7.00 -13.52
C TYR A 813 11.11 6.97 -12.10
N GLY A 814 10.94 8.03 -11.31
CA GLY A 814 10.30 7.81 -10.01
C GLY A 814 10.60 8.73 -8.87
N TYR A 815 9.68 9.64 -8.84
CA TYR A 815 9.30 10.26 -7.65
C TYR A 815 7.99 9.63 -7.04
N SER A 816 7.25 8.68 -7.67
CA SER A 816 5.83 8.28 -7.41
C SER A 816 5.64 6.97 -6.61
N VAL A 817 4.45 6.65 -6.00
CA VAL A 817 4.29 5.56 -5.00
C VAL A 817 3.61 5.70 -3.59
N ALA A 818 2.31 5.64 -3.15
CA ALA A 818 0.96 4.97 -3.28
C ALA A 818 0.63 3.46 -3.03
N VAL A 819 0.06 2.96 -1.89
CA VAL A 819 -0.80 1.70 -1.75
C VAL A 819 -2.15 1.98 -1.10
N ASP A 820 -3.15 1.10 -1.11
CA ASP A 820 -4.29 1.19 -0.18
C ASP A 820 -4.79 -0.15 0.31
N GLY A 821 -4.16 -0.68 1.37
CA GLY A 821 -4.27 -2.04 1.95
C GLY A 821 -3.84 -3.15 0.98
N ALA A 822 -4.28 -3.00 -0.24
CA ALA A 822 -4.15 -3.92 -1.36
C ALA A 822 -4.22 -3.21 -2.72
N THR A 823 -4.13 -1.88 -2.76
CA THR A 823 -4.20 -1.04 -4.00
C THR A 823 -2.91 -0.21 -4.17
N ALA A 824 -2.59 0.59 -5.20
CA ALA A 824 -1.30 1.33 -5.32
C ALA A 824 -1.15 2.34 -6.50
N MET A 825 0.07 2.76 -6.89
CA MET A 825 0.56 2.55 -8.28
C MET A 825 2.04 2.77 -8.68
N VAL A 826 2.32 3.73 -9.59
CA VAL A 826 3.55 4.49 -9.89
C VAL A 826 3.12 5.73 -10.75
N GLY A 827 3.97 6.58 -11.38
CA GLY A 827 3.45 7.58 -12.36
C GLY A 827 4.24 8.81 -12.84
N ALA A 828 4.11 9.19 -14.13
CA ALA A 828 5.21 9.51 -15.04
C ALA A 828 5.24 10.83 -15.86
N ILE A 829 6.37 11.08 -16.56
CA ILE A 829 7.22 12.30 -16.78
C ILE A 829 8.18 12.35 -18.03
N ARG A 830 7.78 11.88 -19.24
CA ARG A 830 8.16 12.31 -20.63
C ARG A 830 8.07 11.28 -21.78
N HIS A 831 8.01 9.94 -21.65
CA HIS A 831 7.72 8.93 -22.72
C HIS A 831 8.35 9.37 -24.11
N PRO A 832 7.85 9.01 -25.32
CA PRO A 832 8.58 9.21 -26.56
C PRO A 832 7.92 10.26 -27.47
N ASN A 833 7.89 11.55 -27.09
CA ASN A 833 7.74 12.65 -28.06
C ASN A 833 8.73 13.83 -27.81
N HIS A 834 9.07 14.11 -26.55
CA HIS A 834 10.23 14.77 -25.91
C HIS A 834 9.92 15.93 -24.96
N THR A 835 8.80 16.62 -25.15
CA THR A 835 8.52 17.87 -24.43
C THR A 835 7.24 17.79 -23.59
N PHE A 836 6.92 16.57 -23.15
CA PHE A 836 6.20 16.25 -21.91
C PHE A 836 4.63 16.14 -21.93
N ARG A 837 4.00 15.15 -21.24
CA ARG A 837 2.60 14.66 -21.47
C ARG A 837 1.81 13.74 -20.38
N GLY A 838 1.99 13.84 -19.05
CA GLY A 838 1.39 13.09 -17.85
C GLY A 838 1.26 11.52 -17.66
N ALA A 839 1.48 10.87 -16.47
CA ALA A 839 1.21 9.40 -16.18
C ALA A 839 1.05 8.85 -14.74
N ALA A 840 0.76 7.53 -14.61
CA ALA A 840 0.40 6.79 -13.38
C ALA A 840 0.35 5.23 -13.59
N TYR A 841 -0.02 4.26 -12.70
CA TYR A 841 -0.16 2.77 -13.05
C TYR A 841 -1.31 1.94 -12.42
N VAL A 842 -1.37 0.56 -12.48
CA VAL A 842 -2.68 -0.14 -12.23
C VAL A 842 -2.80 -1.55 -11.61
N PHE A 843 -1.78 -2.08 -11.00
CA PHE A 843 -1.73 -3.44 -10.48
C PHE A 843 -2.80 -3.69 -9.33
N THR A 844 -3.09 -4.93 -8.90
CA THR A 844 -4.19 -5.33 -7.95
C THR A 844 -3.61 -6.24 -6.87
N ARG A 845 -3.24 -5.92 -5.62
CA ARG A 845 -2.59 -6.95 -4.74
C ARG A 845 -3.56 -8.11 -4.49
N GLU A 846 -3.45 -9.30 -5.07
CA GLU A 846 -4.33 -10.50 -4.98
C GLU A 846 -3.77 -11.60 -4.11
N CYS A 847 -4.51 -12.40 -3.35
CA CYS A 847 -3.83 -13.54 -2.71
C CYS A 847 -3.33 -14.45 -3.85
N ALA A 848 -2.02 -14.78 -3.94
CA ALA A 848 -1.59 -15.97 -4.67
C ALA A 848 -2.29 -17.10 -3.94
N ALA A 849 -3.42 -17.55 -4.49
CA ALA A 849 -4.29 -18.43 -3.75
C ALA A 849 -3.51 -19.71 -3.51
N ASN A 850 -3.25 -19.98 -2.23
CA ASN A 850 -2.17 -20.87 -1.80
C ASN A 850 -2.35 -22.24 -2.48
N PRO A 851 -1.53 -22.64 -3.47
CA PRO A 851 -2.00 -23.44 -4.60
C PRO A 851 -2.79 -24.68 -4.17
N ALA A 852 -4.12 -24.59 -4.30
CA ALA A 852 -5.00 -25.62 -3.79
C ALA A 852 -4.70 -26.93 -4.51
N PRO A 853 -4.50 -28.05 -3.77
CA PRO A 853 -4.10 -29.28 -4.39
C PRO A 853 -5.19 -29.70 -5.39
N PHE A 854 -4.79 -30.07 -6.59
CA PHE A 854 -5.71 -30.42 -7.68
C PHE A 854 -6.56 -29.26 -8.22
N ASP A 855 -6.20 -28.00 -8.01
CA ASP A 855 -6.66 -26.86 -8.83
C ASP A 855 -6.12 -27.01 -10.26
N PHE A 856 -7.00 -27.07 -11.27
CA PHE A 856 -6.64 -27.22 -12.68
C PHE A 856 -6.99 -26.00 -13.56
N ASP A 857 -7.34 -24.85 -12.99
CA ASP A 857 -7.52 -23.60 -13.74
C ASP A 857 -7.00 -22.30 -13.10
N GLY A 858 -6.49 -22.38 -11.87
CA GLY A 858 -5.75 -21.33 -11.17
C GLY A 858 -6.66 -20.35 -10.43
N ASP A 859 -7.78 -20.84 -9.88
CA ASP A 859 -8.73 -20.02 -9.10
C ASP A 859 -8.54 -20.16 -7.58
N GLY A 860 -7.60 -20.99 -7.13
CA GLY A 860 -7.31 -21.21 -5.73
C GLY A 860 -8.15 -22.30 -5.06
N ARG A 861 -8.85 -23.15 -5.83
CA ARG A 861 -9.76 -24.18 -5.30
C ARG A 861 -9.50 -25.55 -5.93
N THR A 862 -9.58 -26.60 -5.11
CA THR A 862 -9.47 -28.01 -5.51
C THR A 862 -10.58 -28.37 -6.51
N ASP A 863 -10.16 -28.68 -7.74
CA ASP A 863 -11.09 -28.95 -8.83
C ASP A 863 -11.68 -30.37 -8.75
N ILE A 864 -13.01 -30.49 -8.96
CA ILE A 864 -13.69 -31.79 -8.92
C ILE A 864 -13.30 -32.63 -10.14
N SER A 865 -12.41 -33.60 -9.93
CA SER A 865 -11.60 -34.20 -10.98
C SER A 865 -11.54 -35.74 -10.90
N ILE A 866 -11.61 -36.42 -12.06
CA ILE A 866 -11.53 -37.88 -12.19
C ILE A 866 -10.57 -38.32 -13.31
N PHE A 867 -10.01 -39.51 -13.16
CA PHE A 867 -9.35 -40.28 -14.21
C PHE A 867 -10.15 -41.55 -14.52
N ARG A 868 -10.26 -41.91 -15.80
CA ARG A 868 -10.97 -43.08 -16.30
C ARG A 868 -9.99 -44.07 -16.93
N PRO A 869 -9.55 -45.12 -16.20
CA PRO A 869 -8.48 -46.01 -16.68
C PRO A 869 -8.79 -46.69 -18.01
N GLY A 870 -10.04 -47.14 -18.21
CA GLY A 870 -10.46 -47.92 -19.37
C GLY A 870 -10.31 -47.23 -20.74
N ASN A 871 -10.03 -45.93 -20.78
CA ASN A 871 -9.66 -45.20 -21.99
C ASN A 871 -8.64 -44.06 -21.75
N GLY A 872 -7.93 -44.08 -20.61
CA GLY A 872 -6.90 -43.10 -20.25
C GLY A 872 -7.38 -41.65 -20.20
N GLN A 873 -8.65 -41.40 -19.85
CA GLN A 873 -9.22 -40.05 -19.87
C GLN A 873 -9.14 -39.34 -18.53
N TRP A 874 -8.63 -38.11 -18.55
CA TRP A 874 -8.78 -37.15 -17.46
C TRP A 874 -10.01 -36.28 -17.72
N TRP A 875 -10.71 -35.94 -16.65
CA TRP A 875 -11.88 -35.04 -16.64
C TRP A 875 -11.79 -34.17 -15.39
N TYR A 876 -12.01 -32.87 -15.52
CA TYR A 876 -12.16 -31.98 -14.38
C TYR A 876 -13.28 -30.94 -14.61
N LEU A 877 -13.96 -30.60 -13.51
CA LEU A 877 -15.03 -29.63 -13.43
C LEU A 877 -14.49 -28.39 -12.72
N ARG A 878 -14.24 -27.33 -13.50
CA ARG A 878 -13.66 -26.07 -13.05
C ARG A 878 -14.52 -25.40 -12.00
N SER A 879 -13.92 -25.08 -10.87
CA SER A 879 -14.49 -24.29 -9.78
C SER A 879 -14.97 -22.93 -10.30
N SER A 880 -14.10 -22.20 -11.00
CA SER A 880 -14.29 -20.80 -11.43
C SER A 880 -15.59 -20.53 -12.20
N ASP A 881 -15.98 -21.41 -13.14
CA ASP A 881 -17.17 -21.21 -14.00
C ASP A 881 -18.06 -22.46 -14.22
N GLY A 882 -17.76 -23.58 -13.56
CA GLY A 882 -18.47 -24.85 -13.75
C GLY A 882 -18.20 -25.54 -15.09
N GLY A 883 -17.19 -25.09 -15.84
CA GLY A 883 -16.79 -25.64 -17.13
C GLY A 883 -16.10 -27.01 -17.01
N ASN A 884 -16.44 -27.94 -17.91
CA ASN A 884 -15.92 -29.31 -17.88
C ASN A 884 -14.87 -29.54 -18.98
N ARG A 885 -13.62 -29.83 -18.59
CA ARG A 885 -12.50 -30.13 -19.50
C ARG A 885 -12.23 -31.65 -19.50
N ALA A 886 -12.01 -32.24 -20.67
CA ALA A 886 -11.77 -33.67 -20.80
C ALA A 886 -10.83 -34.02 -21.97
N PHE A 887 -9.86 -34.90 -21.73
CA PHE A 887 -8.87 -35.34 -22.72
C PHE A 887 -8.26 -36.71 -22.37
N THR A 888 -7.53 -37.33 -23.30
CA THR A 888 -6.84 -38.61 -23.08
C THR A 888 -5.34 -38.40 -22.87
N PHE A 889 -4.83 -38.80 -21.70
CA PHE A 889 -3.40 -38.80 -21.37
C PHE A 889 -3.12 -39.93 -20.35
N GLY A 890 -2.19 -40.82 -20.67
CA GLY A 890 -1.94 -42.03 -19.88
C GLY A 890 -2.81 -43.24 -20.24
N THR A 891 -2.70 -44.31 -19.46
CA THR A 891 -3.29 -45.64 -19.71
C THR A 891 -3.67 -46.36 -18.41
N ASP A 892 -4.46 -47.44 -18.50
CA ASP A 892 -4.75 -48.31 -17.37
C ASP A 892 -3.47 -48.93 -16.77
N GLY A 893 -3.32 -48.82 -15.44
CA GLY A 893 -2.12 -49.24 -14.70
C GLY A 893 -1.03 -48.17 -14.52
N ASP A 894 -1.21 -46.95 -15.05
CA ASP A 894 -0.40 -45.79 -14.63
C ASP A 894 -0.86 -45.27 -13.26
N VAL A 895 0.06 -44.68 -12.49
CA VAL A 895 -0.18 -44.11 -11.15
C VAL A 895 -0.30 -42.59 -11.27
N LEU A 896 -1.41 -42.02 -10.79
CA LEU A 896 -1.64 -40.57 -10.85
C LEU A 896 -0.67 -39.84 -9.90
N VAL A 897 -0.05 -38.78 -10.39
CA VAL A 897 0.86 -37.88 -9.65
C VAL A 897 0.68 -36.42 -10.10
N PRO A 898 -0.53 -35.85 -10.01
CA PRO A 898 -0.80 -34.46 -10.42
C PRO A 898 -0.23 -33.44 -9.41
N GLY A 899 0.29 -32.33 -9.90
CA GLY A 899 0.87 -31.22 -9.11
C GLY A 899 1.46 -30.19 -10.07
N ASP A 900 1.73 -28.97 -9.65
CA ASP A 900 2.44 -28.01 -10.51
C ASP A 900 3.91 -28.42 -10.66
N TYR A 901 4.33 -28.95 -11.81
CA TYR A 901 5.74 -29.23 -12.12
C TYR A 901 6.39 -28.11 -12.94
N THR A 902 5.63 -27.07 -13.28
CA THR A 902 6.03 -25.95 -14.12
C THR A 902 6.35 -24.67 -13.36
N GLY A 903 5.70 -24.43 -12.22
CA GLY A 903 5.65 -23.13 -11.56
C GLY A 903 4.72 -22.15 -12.28
N ASP A 904 3.57 -22.60 -12.78
CA ASP A 904 2.55 -21.75 -13.41
C ASP A 904 1.33 -21.49 -12.49
N GLY A 905 1.37 -21.98 -11.24
CA GLY A 905 0.32 -21.84 -10.24
C GLY A 905 -0.82 -22.85 -10.38
N ARG A 906 -0.71 -23.85 -11.28
CA ARG A 906 -1.77 -24.82 -11.55
C ARG A 906 -1.27 -26.26 -11.51
N THR A 907 -2.18 -27.17 -11.18
CA THR A 907 -1.90 -28.61 -11.17
C THR A 907 -1.68 -29.13 -12.61
N ASP A 908 -0.48 -29.59 -12.95
CA ASP A 908 -0.26 -30.35 -14.18
C ASP A 908 -0.97 -31.71 -14.13
N VAL A 909 -1.40 -32.18 -15.30
CA VAL A 909 -1.91 -33.55 -15.44
C VAL A 909 -0.73 -34.52 -15.65
N ALA A 910 -0.32 -35.16 -14.55
CA ALA A 910 0.86 -36.03 -14.54
C ALA A 910 0.58 -37.45 -14.02
N PHE A 911 1.36 -38.41 -14.55
CA PHE A 911 1.34 -39.81 -14.13
C PHE A 911 2.74 -40.46 -14.14
N TYR A 912 2.96 -41.39 -13.20
CA TYR A 912 4.12 -42.27 -13.13
C TYR A 912 3.76 -43.64 -13.70
N ARG A 913 4.62 -44.21 -14.54
CA ARG A 913 4.44 -45.52 -15.18
C ARG A 913 5.36 -46.57 -14.54
N PRO A 914 4.85 -47.44 -13.62
CA PRO A 914 5.69 -48.40 -12.90
C PRO A 914 6.41 -49.39 -13.83
N SER A 915 5.81 -49.78 -14.96
CA SER A 915 6.43 -50.71 -15.90
C SER A 915 7.73 -50.21 -16.55
N THR A 916 8.02 -48.90 -16.46
CA THR A 916 9.18 -48.27 -17.10
C THR A 916 9.98 -47.33 -16.18
N GLY A 917 9.47 -46.96 -15.00
CA GLY A 917 10.11 -45.94 -14.15
C GLY A 917 10.08 -44.54 -14.75
N MET A 918 9.06 -44.24 -15.57
CA MET A 918 8.94 -42.99 -16.32
C MET A 918 7.83 -42.12 -15.73
N TRP A 919 8.13 -40.85 -15.50
CA TRP A 919 7.14 -39.80 -15.24
C TRP A 919 6.73 -39.19 -16.58
N TYR A 920 5.48 -38.73 -16.66
CA TYR A 920 4.90 -38.00 -17.79
C TYR A 920 4.08 -36.85 -17.23
N VAL A 921 4.40 -35.62 -17.65
CA VAL A 921 3.74 -34.39 -17.22
C VAL A 921 3.14 -33.71 -18.44
N LEU A 922 1.81 -33.64 -18.52
CA LEU A 922 1.09 -32.81 -19.49
C LEU A 922 0.91 -31.43 -18.86
N ARG A 923 1.45 -30.44 -19.57
CA ARG A 923 1.56 -29.07 -19.14
C ARG A 923 0.21 -28.38 -18.97
N SER A 924 0.08 -27.59 -17.91
CA SER A 924 -1.02 -26.65 -17.68
C SER A 924 -1.06 -25.57 -18.77
N GLU A 925 0.06 -24.87 -18.96
CA GLU A 925 0.18 -23.66 -19.78
C GLU A 925 0.14 -23.95 -21.30
N SER A 926 0.34 -25.21 -21.70
CA SER A 926 0.37 -25.60 -23.11
C SER A 926 -0.09 -27.05 -23.35
N PRO A 927 -0.64 -27.39 -24.54
CA PRO A 927 -1.04 -28.76 -24.88
C PRO A 927 0.17 -29.68 -25.19
N SER A 928 1.33 -29.42 -24.59
CA SER A 928 2.57 -30.17 -24.76
C SER A 928 2.87 -31.01 -23.51
N PHE A 929 3.74 -32.02 -23.63
CA PHE A 929 4.11 -32.86 -22.49
C PHE A 929 5.59 -33.20 -22.53
N TYR A 930 6.15 -33.45 -21.36
CA TYR A 930 7.52 -33.97 -21.20
C TYR A 930 7.50 -35.26 -20.36
N ALA A 931 8.59 -36.03 -20.44
CA ALA A 931 8.69 -37.33 -19.79
C ALA A 931 10.15 -37.66 -19.46
N PHE A 932 10.40 -38.16 -18.26
CA PHE A 932 11.74 -38.41 -17.74
C PHE A 932 11.81 -39.69 -16.88
N PRO A 933 12.95 -40.42 -16.89
CA PRO A 933 13.12 -41.63 -16.09
C PRO A 933 13.54 -41.28 -14.65
N PHE A 934 12.68 -41.53 -13.67
CA PHE A 934 13.02 -41.37 -12.26
C PHE A 934 12.31 -42.41 -11.38
N GLY A 935 13.09 -43.25 -10.69
CA GLY A 935 12.59 -44.39 -9.91
C GLY A 935 12.59 -45.72 -10.65
N ALA A 936 12.17 -46.78 -9.93
CA ALA A 936 12.15 -48.17 -10.39
C ALA A 936 10.74 -48.81 -10.23
N PRO A 937 10.45 -49.94 -10.90
CA PRO A 937 9.11 -50.54 -10.94
C PRO A 937 8.45 -50.98 -9.62
N THR A 938 9.19 -50.95 -8.51
CA THR A 938 8.72 -51.28 -7.16
C THR A 938 8.69 -50.08 -6.22
N ASP A 939 9.07 -48.90 -6.70
CA ASP A 939 9.08 -47.68 -5.92
C ASP A 939 7.69 -47.04 -5.96
N ILE A 940 7.31 -46.41 -4.84
CA ILE A 940 6.03 -45.72 -4.67
C ILE A 940 6.27 -44.24 -4.94
N PRO A 941 5.62 -43.60 -5.92
CA PRO A 941 5.74 -42.17 -6.13
C PRO A 941 5.07 -41.40 -4.99
N ALA A 942 5.74 -40.33 -4.59
CA ALA A 942 5.35 -39.47 -3.48
C ALA A 942 5.81 -38.02 -3.76
N PRO A 943 5.31 -37.40 -4.83
CA PRO A 943 5.68 -36.03 -5.18
C PRO A 943 5.16 -35.02 -4.15
N ALA A 944 5.92 -33.95 -3.95
CA ALA A 944 5.64 -32.75 -3.17
C ALA A 944 6.79 -31.75 -3.45
N ASP A 945 6.70 -30.49 -3.03
CA ASP A 945 7.85 -29.58 -3.02
C ASP A 945 8.77 -29.91 -1.82
N TYR A 946 10.01 -30.40 -2.04
CA TYR A 946 10.95 -30.70 -0.94
C TYR A 946 12.10 -29.71 -0.79
N ASP A 947 12.27 -28.75 -1.71
CA ASP A 947 13.33 -27.73 -1.60
C ASP A 947 12.82 -26.29 -1.44
N GLY A 948 11.52 -26.07 -1.64
CA GLY A 948 10.76 -24.86 -1.37
C GLY A 948 10.86 -23.83 -2.48
N ASP A 949 10.68 -24.23 -3.73
CA ASP A 949 10.68 -23.36 -4.92
C ASP A 949 9.30 -23.19 -5.58
N GLY A 950 8.25 -23.63 -4.89
CA GLY A 950 6.85 -23.57 -5.30
C GLY A 950 6.45 -24.70 -6.25
N LYS A 951 7.37 -25.60 -6.64
CA LYS A 951 7.12 -26.64 -7.65
C LYS A 951 7.16 -28.03 -7.04
N THR A 952 6.40 -28.91 -7.67
CA THR A 952 6.27 -30.31 -7.29
C THR A 952 7.52 -31.08 -7.72
N ASP A 953 8.31 -31.59 -6.78
CA ASP A 953 9.40 -32.50 -7.10
C ASP A 953 8.88 -33.87 -7.57
N ALA A 954 9.63 -34.48 -8.47
CA ALA A 954 9.47 -35.91 -8.74
C ALA A 954 10.21 -36.72 -7.67
N ALA A 955 9.48 -37.23 -6.68
CA ALA A 955 10.03 -38.06 -5.60
C ALA A 955 9.47 -39.49 -5.56
N VAL A 956 10.31 -40.44 -5.17
CA VAL A 956 9.96 -41.85 -5.03
C VAL A 956 10.49 -42.46 -3.72
N TYR A 957 9.63 -43.22 -3.04
CA TYR A 957 10.00 -44.05 -1.90
C TYR A 957 10.25 -45.49 -2.34
N ARG A 958 11.37 -46.10 -1.93
CA ARG A 958 11.73 -47.49 -2.25
C ARG A 958 11.54 -48.41 -1.03
N PRO A 959 10.45 -49.22 -0.96
CA PRO A 959 10.18 -50.05 0.22
C PRO A 959 11.23 -51.13 0.48
N SER A 960 11.98 -51.61 -0.53
CA SER A 960 12.96 -52.68 -0.35
C SER A 960 14.09 -52.35 0.63
N ASN A 961 14.36 -51.07 0.87
CA ASN A 961 15.43 -50.60 1.76
C ASN A 961 15.09 -49.30 2.51
N GLY A 962 13.88 -48.75 2.37
CA GLY A 962 13.43 -47.54 3.07
C GLY A 962 14.05 -46.24 2.55
N THR A 963 14.56 -46.22 1.31
CA THR A 963 15.26 -45.07 0.74
C THR A 963 14.34 -44.20 -0.09
N TRP A 964 14.35 -42.91 0.18
CA TRP A 964 13.73 -41.87 -0.64
C TRP A 964 14.74 -41.36 -1.66
N PHE A 965 14.25 -41.04 -2.86
CA PHE A 965 14.98 -40.31 -3.89
C PHE A 965 14.09 -39.15 -4.35
N ILE A 966 14.63 -37.94 -4.36
CA ILE A 966 13.92 -36.71 -4.72
C ILE A 966 14.72 -36.06 -5.84
N LEU A 967 14.07 -35.71 -6.94
CA LEU A 967 14.65 -34.93 -8.04
C LEU A 967 14.17 -33.50 -7.89
N ARG A 968 15.08 -32.61 -7.45
CA ARG A 968 14.78 -31.20 -7.18
C ARG A 968 14.43 -30.43 -8.44
N SER A 969 13.35 -29.67 -8.39
CA SER A 969 12.90 -28.67 -9.36
C SER A 969 13.98 -27.61 -9.64
N THR A 970 14.56 -27.01 -8.60
CA THR A 970 15.48 -25.85 -8.68
C THR A 970 16.68 -26.04 -9.61
N ASP A 971 17.38 -27.17 -9.50
CA ASP A 971 18.64 -27.43 -10.22
C ASP A 971 18.74 -28.80 -10.89
N GLY A 972 17.67 -29.62 -10.86
CA GLY A 972 17.67 -30.99 -11.37
C GLY A 972 18.55 -31.96 -10.57
N GLY A 973 19.02 -31.57 -9.38
CA GLY A 973 19.90 -32.33 -8.51
C GLY A 973 19.13 -33.37 -7.69
N VAL A 974 19.61 -34.62 -7.74
CA VAL A 974 18.97 -35.73 -7.01
C VAL A 974 19.51 -35.85 -5.59
N THR A 975 18.64 -35.60 -4.60
CA THR A 975 18.89 -35.93 -3.19
C THR A 975 18.36 -37.33 -2.87
N TRP A 976 18.87 -37.92 -1.79
CA TRP A 976 18.38 -39.22 -1.29
C TRP A 976 18.64 -39.36 0.20
N GLU A 977 17.75 -40.05 0.90
CA GLU A 977 17.92 -40.39 2.31
C GLU A 977 17.23 -41.71 2.67
N THR A 978 17.36 -42.20 3.91
CA THR A 978 16.75 -43.47 4.34
C THR A 978 15.88 -43.26 5.58
N PHE A 979 14.57 -43.29 5.37
CA PHE A 979 13.55 -43.03 6.38
C PHE A 979 12.32 -43.92 6.16
N GLY A 980 11.98 -44.74 7.16
CA GLY A 980 10.92 -45.75 7.09
C GLY A 980 11.40 -47.18 6.81
N GLY A 981 10.46 -48.13 6.76
CA GLY A 981 10.69 -49.55 6.51
C GLY A 981 9.75 -50.16 5.46
N SER A 982 9.97 -51.42 5.11
CA SER A 982 9.39 -52.07 3.92
C SER A 982 7.87 -52.31 3.92
N THR A 983 7.18 -51.96 4.99
CA THR A 983 5.71 -51.99 5.13
C THR A 983 5.07 -50.61 5.16
N ASP A 984 5.89 -49.55 5.22
CA ASP A 984 5.45 -48.20 5.48
C ASP A 984 5.08 -47.51 4.16
N ARG A 985 4.16 -46.53 4.23
CA ARG A 985 3.63 -45.81 3.06
C ARG A 985 4.10 -44.35 3.12
N PRO A 986 4.59 -43.76 2.01
CA PRO A 986 5.00 -42.35 1.99
C PRO A 986 3.78 -41.44 2.14
N VAL A 987 3.86 -40.46 3.04
CA VAL A 987 2.81 -39.46 3.34
C VAL A 987 3.42 -38.07 3.51
N PRO A 988 4.18 -37.56 2.52
CA PRO A 988 4.81 -36.24 2.63
C PRO A 988 3.74 -35.14 2.69
N ALA A 989 4.11 -34.08 3.41
CA ALA A 989 3.45 -32.77 3.52
C ALA A 989 4.36 -31.89 4.42
N ASP A 990 4.18 -30.58 4.45
CA ASP A 990 4.84 -29.74 5.46
C ASP A 990 4.11 -29.88 6.81
N TYR A 991 4.74 -30.50 7.83
CA TYR A 991 4.15 -30.64 9.18
C TYR A 991 4.76 -29.68 10.21
N ASP A 992 5.62 -28.74 9.84
CA ASP A 992 6.20 -27.77 10.79
C ASP A 992 6.20 -26.29 10.37
N GLY A 993 5.84 -26.01 9.12
CA GLY A 993 5.53 -24.69 8.57
C GLY A 993 6.78 -23.96 8.05
N ASP A 994 7.70 -24.66 7.39
CA ASP A 994 8.91 -24.08 6.79
C ASP A 994 8.84 -23.94 5.25
N GLY A 995 7.70 -24.26 4.65
CA GLY A 995 7.45 -24.17 3.21
C GLY A 995 8.02 -25.34 2.41
N LYS A 996 8.38 -26.46 3.07
CA LYS A 996 8.94 -27.65 2.43
C LYS A 996 8.25 -28.91 2.94
N ALA A 997 8.05 -29.87 2.05
CA ALA A 997 7.44 -31.14 2.41
C ALA A 997 8.38 -32.02 3.24
N ASP A 998 7.91 -32.47 4.39
CA ASP A 998 8.65 -33.42 5.21
C ASP A 998 8.74 -34.79 4.57
N VAL A 999 9.88 -35.44 4.81
CA VAL A 999 10.04 -36.87 4.54
C VAL A 999 9.29 -37.66 5.63
N ALA A 1000 8.06 -38.07 5.33
CA ALA A 1000 7.14 -38.70 6.28
C ALA A 1000 6.57 -40.05 5.78
N VAL A 1001 6.40 -41.00 6.71
CA VAL A 1001 5.84 -42.33 6.44
C VAL A 1001 4.77 -42.77 7.47
N LEU A 1002 3.69 -43.35 6.98
CA LEU A 1002 2.70 -44.07 7.79
C LEU A 1002 3.07 -45.56 7.84
N ARG A 1003 3.37 -46.07 9.03
CA ARG A 1003 3.52 -47.51 9.30
C ARG A 1003 2.15 -48.08 9.70
N PRO A 1004 1.50 -48.93 8.87
CA PRO A 1004 0.14 -49.40 9.15
C PRO A 1004 0.03 -50.24 10.44
N THR A 1005 1.09 -50.96 10.82
CA THR A 1005 1.14 -51.72 12.07
C THR A 1005 2.50 -51.56 12.72
N GLY A 1006 2.55 -50.69 13.72
CA GLY A 1006 3.71 -50.43 14.56
C GLY A 1006 3.97 -51.49 15.62
N GLY A 1007 5.02 -51.28 16.42
CA GLY A 1007 5.44 -52.21 17.47
C GLY A 1007 4.42 -52.41 18.59
N THR A 1008 3.42 -51.53 18.69
CA THR A 1008 2.31 -51.57 19.65
C THR A 1008 1.04 -52.22 19.11
N GLY A 1009 0.96 -52.48 17.79
CA GLY A 1009 -0.26 -52.92 17.09
C GLY A 1009 -1.21 -51.79 16.68
N LEU A 1010 -0.95 -50.54 17.07
CA LEU A 1010 -1.54 -49.35 16.45
C LEU A 1010 -0.73 -48.96 15.19
N SER A 1011 -1.22 -48.00 14.41
CA SER A 1011 -0.39 -47.37 13.38
C SER A 1011 0.58 -46.36 13.99
N GLU A 1012 1.72 -46.17 13.34
CA GLU A 1012 2.72 -45.16 13.73
C GLU A 1012 2.94 -44.21 12.54
N TRP A 1013 2.68 -42.92 12.75
CA TRP A 1013 3.02 -41.88 11.79
C TRP A 1013 4.41 -41.33 12.14
N TRP A 1014 5.36 -41.40 11.21
CA TRP A 1014 6.74 -40.93 11.41
C TRP A 1014 7.03 -39.78 10.45
N ILE A 1015 7.57 -38.69 10.98
CA ILE A 1015 7.92 -37.47 10.23
C ILE A 1015 9.38 -37.15 10.53
N LYS A 1016 10.17 -36.77 9.52
CA LYS A 1016 11.49 -36.16 9.70
C LYS A 1016 11.45 -34.76 9.11
N ARG A 1017 11.61 -33.76 9.97
CA ARG A 1017 11.38 -32.37 9.61
C ARG A 1017 12.44 -31.81 8.65
N SER A 1018 12.00 -31.05 7.66
CA SER A 1018 12.82 -30.21 6.78
C SER A 1018 13.72 -29.26 7.58
N SER A 1019 13.11 -28.43 8.43
CA SER A 1019 13.72 -27.29 9.12
C SER A 1019 14.97 -27.61 9.97
N ASP A 1020 14.99 -28.74 10.68
CA ASP A 1020 16.10 -29.13 11.57
C ASP A 1020 16.52 -30.61 11.49
N GLY A 1021 15.94 -31.39 10.58
CA GLY A 1021 16.19 -32.83 10.44
C GLY A 1021 15.65 -33.69 11.59
N GLY A 1022 14.87 -33.12 12.51
CA GLY A 1022 14.38 -33.74 13.74
C GLY A 1022 13.16 -34.64 13.54
N ASN A 1023 13.25 -35.87 14.03
CA ASN A 1023 12.19 -36.87 13.89
C ASN A 1023 11.05 -36.67 14.92
N ARG A 1024 9.80 -36.66 14.45
CA ARG A 1024 8.57 -36.80 15.27
C ARG A 1024 7.90 -38.14 14.97
N ALA A 1025 7.16 -38.68 15.95
CA ALA A 1025 6.41 -39.92 15.80
C ALA A 1025 5.11 -39.93 16.61
N PHE A 1026 3.99 -40.28 15.97
CA PHE A 1026 2.65 -40.30 16.57
C PHE A 1026 2.03 -41.70 16.53
N LEU A 1027 1.49 -42.15 17.67
CA LEU A 1027 0.72 -43.40 17.77
C LEU A 1027 -0.76 -43.12 17.53
N PHE A 1028 -1.12 -42.95 16.26
CA PHE A 1028 -2.45 -42.51 15.83
C PHE A 1028 -2.97 -43.39 14.69
N GLY A 1029 -4.24 -43.80 14.76
CA GLY A 1029 -4.88 -44.67 13.76
C GLY A 1029 -4.63 -46.17 13.91
N THR A 1030 -5.17 -46.92 12.95
CA THR A 1030 -5.15 -48.39 12.88
C THR A 1030 -4.88 -48.88 11.45
N ALA A 1031 -4.40 -50.12 11.30
CA ALA A 1031 -3.92 -50.69 10.03
C ALA A 1031 -4.91 -50.73 8.85
N THR A 1032 -6.19 -50.41 9.08
CA THR A 1032 -7.24 -50.32 8.06
C THR A 1032 -7.64 -48.89 7.69
N ASP A 1033 -7.15 -47.89 8.43
CA ASP A 1033 -7.41 -46.48 8.14
C ASP A 1033 -6.55 -46.01 6.96
N ARG A 1034 -7.01 -44.95 6.27
CA ARG A 1034 -6.33 -44.32 5.13
C ARG A 1034 -5.74 -42.98 5.52
N ALA A 1035 -4.51 -42.69 5.13
CA ALA A 1035 -3.88 -41.38 5.31
C ALA A 1035 -4.59 -40.30 4.49
N VAL A 1036 -4.87 -39.14 5.10
CA VAL A 1036 -5.52 -37.98 4.46
C VAL A 1036 -4.91 -36.67 4.99
N GLN A 1037 -3.58 -36.60 5.15
CA GLN A 1037 -2.88 -35.42 5.67
C GLN A 1037 -3.12 -34.15 4.84
N GLY A 1038 -3.02 -33.00 5.51
CA GLY A 1038 -3.31 -31.65 5.00
C GLY A 1038 -3.76 -30.74 6.14
N ASP A 1039 -3.82 -29.43 5.93
CA ASP A 1039 -4.16 -28.48 7.01
C ASP A 1039 -5.69 -28.37 7.17
N TYR A 1040 -6.28 -28.99 8.18
CA TYR A 1040 -7.72 -28.85 8.51
C TYR A 1040 -7.97 -27.78 9.58
N THR A 1041 -6.94 -27.01 9.96
CA THR A 1041 -6.98 -25.99 11.03
C THR A 1041 -6.76 -24.56 10.52
N GLY A 1042 -6.13 -24.40 9.36
CA GLY A 1042 -5.67 -23.11 8.84
C GLY A 1042 -4.55 -22.50 9.69
N ASP A 1043 -3.61 -23.32 10.18
CA ASP A 1043 -2.41 -22.88 10.92
C ASP A 1043 -1.14 -22.82 10.04
N GLY A 1044 -1.25 -23.20 8.77
CA GLY A 1044 -0.14 -23.26 7.81
C GLY A 1044 0.65 -24.57 7.88
N ARG A 1045 0.11 -25.63 8.50
CA ARG A 1045 0.77 -26.94 8.61
C ARG A 1045 -0.19 -28.08 8.32
N ALA A 1046 0.32 -29.15 7.72
CA ALA A 1046 -0.42 -30.38 7.56
C ALA A 1046 -0.69 -31.07 8.90
N ASP A 1047 -1.96 -31.37 9.16
CA ASP A 1047 -2.39 -32.23 10.25
C ASP A 1047 -2.08 -33.70 9.97
N VAL A 1048 -1.85 -34.45 11.04
CA VAL A 1048 -1.79 -35.91 10.99
C VAL A 1048 -3.23 -36.46 11.01
N ALA A 1049 -3.78 -36.67 9.81
CA ALA A 1049 -5.17 -37.05 9.62
C ALA A 1049 -5.38 -38.43 8.96
N PHE A 1050 -6.44 -39.14 9.35
CA PHE A 1050 -6.85 -40.40 8.74
C PHE A 1050 -8.37 -40.55 8.57
N TRP A 1051 -8.80 -41.20 7.49
CA TRP A 1051 -10.19 -41.62 7.26
C TRP A 1051 -10.37 -43.11 7.53
N ARG A 1052 -11.43 -43.51 8.23
CA ARG A 1052 -11.70 -44.90 8.65
C ARG A 1052 -12.75 -45.59 7.77
N PRO A 1053 -12.38 -46.48 6.83
CA PRO A 1053 -13.30 -47.11 5.88
C PRO A 1053 -14.39 -47.95 6.53
N SER A 1054 -14.19 -48.48 7.74
CA SER A 1054 -15.21 -49.27 8.44
C SER A 1054 -16.37 -48.42 9.00
N THR A 1055 -16.26 -47.08 8.98
CA THR A 1055 -17.23 -46.18 9.64
C THR A 1055 -17.55 -44.89 8.89
N GLY A 1056 -16.71 -44.44 7.95
CA GLY A 1056 -16.84 -43.10 7.35
C GLY A 1056 -16.43 -41.96 8.30
N MET A 1057 -15.66 -42.26 9.35
CA MET A 1057 -15.17 -41.26 10.31
C MET A 1057 -13.81 -40.70 9.87
N TRP A 1058 -13.68 -39.39 9.88
CA TRP A 1058 -12.41 -38.67 9.83
C TRP A 1058 -11.87 -38.46 11.25
N TYR A 1059 -10.55 -38.44 11.39
CA TYR A 1059 -9.82 -38.13 12.62
C TYR A 1059 -8.64 -37.24 12.26
N VAL A 1060 -8.54 -36.09 12.92
CA VAL A 1060 -7.51 -35.08 12.69
C VAL A 1060 -6.78 -34.81 14.01
N LEU A 1061 -5.46 -34.98 14.02
CA LEU A 1061 -4.57 -34.63 15.12
C LEU A 1061 -3.93 -33.27 14.81
N ARG A 1062 -4.33 -32.24 15.57
CA ARG A 1062 -4.02 -30.83 15.32
C ARG A 1062 -2.53 -30.54 15.45
N SER A 1063 -1.94 -29.99 14.39
CA SER A 1063 -0.57 -29.47 14.31
C SER A 1063 -0.19 -28.57 15.52
N GLU A 1064 -1.06 -27.62 15.81
CA GLU A 1064 -0.95 -26.52 16.76
C GLU A 1064 -0.87 -26.92 18.25
N ASP A 1065 -1.63 -27.93 18.70
CA ASP A 1065 -1.71 -28.30 20.12
C ASP A 1065 -1.68 -29.80 20.45
N LEU A 1066 -1.58 -30.66 19.42
CA LEU A 1066 -1.62 -32.14 19.52
C LEU A 1066 -2.87 -32.71 20.21
N SER A 1067 -3.95 -31.93 20.31
CA SER A 1067 -5.29 -32.47 20.55
C SER A 1067 -5.85 -33.08 19.25
N PHE A 1068 -6.87 -33.93 19.35
CA PHE A 1068 -7.50 -34.50 18.15
C PHE A 1068 -9.02 -34.36 18.21
N TYR A 1069 -9.62 -34.22 17.04
CA TYR A 1069 -11.06 -34.24 16.85
C TYR A 1069 -11.45 -35.29 15.79
N ALA A 1070 -12.73 -35.66 15.74
CA ALA A 1070 -13.21 -36.71 14.86
C ALA A 1070 -14.69 -36.53 14.52
N PHE A 1071 -15.05 -36.74 13.26
CA PHE A 1071 -16.40 -36.47 12.75
C PHE A 1071 -16.81 -37.47 11.62
N PRO A 1072 -18.11 -37.80 11.49
CA PRO A 1072 -18.60 -38.69 10.45
C PRO A 1072 -18.82 -37.93 9.13
N PHE A 1073 -18.06 -38.25 8.08
CA PHE A 1073 -18.32 -37.76 6.73
C PHE A 1073 -17.99 -38.81 5.66
N GLY A 1074 -19.01 -39.18 4.89
CA GLY A 1074 -18.97 -40.29 3.92
C GLY A 1074 -19.49 -41.62 4.46
N SER A 1075 -19.35 -42.68 3.66
CA SER A 1075 -19.82 -44.04 3.93
C SER A 1075 -18.75 -45.10 3.61
N PRO A 1076 -18.85 -46.34 4.13
CA PRO A 1076 -17.81 -47.37 3.98
C PRO A 1076 -17.41 -47.80 2.54
N THR A 1077 -18.20 -47.41 1.54
CA THR A 1077 -17.94 -47.67 0.10
C THR A 1077 -17.32 -46.48 -0.63
N ASP A 1078 -17.19 -45.34 0.03
CA ASP A 1078 -16.75 -44.11 -0.58
C ASP A 1078 -15.21 -44.01 -0.59
N ILE A 1079 -14.70 -43.05 -1.35
CA ILE A 1079 -13.27 -42.79 -1.54
C ILE A 1079 -13.02 -41.37 -1.00
N PRO A 1080 -12.15 -41.18 0.02
CA PRO A 1080 -11.84 -39.84 0.52
C PRO A 1080 -10.98 -39.07 -0.47
N THR A 1081 -11.27 -37.78 -0.61
CA THR A 1081 -10.75 -36.88 -1.66
C THR A 1081 -10.47 -35.50 -1.06
N PRO A 1082 -9.63 -35.39 -0.02
CA PRO A 1082 -9.39 -34.12 0.67
C PRO A 1082 -8.71 -33.09 -0.25
N GLY A 1083 -8.92 -31.82 0.07
CA GLY A 1083 -8.46 -30.64 -0.66
C GLY A 1083 -9.28 -29.41 -0.23
N ASP A 1084 -8.89 -28.21 -0.65
CA ASP A 1084 -9.58 -26.96 -0.31
C ASP A 1084 -10.61 -26.63 -1.39
N TYR A 1085 -11.91 -26.85 -1.15
CA TYR A 1085 -12.95 -26.68 -2.18
C TYR A 1085 -13.74 -25.36 -2.04
N ASP A 1086 -13.38 -24.47 -1.12
CA ASP A 1086 -13.90 -23.08 -1.08
C ASP A 1086 -12.82 -21.98 -1.02
N GLY A 1087 -11.53 -22.34 -1.08
CA GLY A 1087 -10.41 -21.41 -1.15
C GLY A 1087 -10.21 -20.63 0.14
N ASP A 1088 -10.57 -21.20 1.30
CA ASP A 1088 -10.43 -20.55 2.61
C ASP A 1088 -9.06 -20.82 3.28
N GLY A 1089 -8.19 -21.60 2.62
CA GLY A 1089 -6.87 -22.01 3.09
C GLY A 1089 -6.87 -23.32 3.89
N ARG A 1090 -7.97 -24.07 3.90
CA ARG A 1090 -8.12 -25.31 4.69
C ARG A 1090 -8.51 -26.49 3.82
N PHE A 1091 -8.10 -27.68 4.24
CA PHE A 1091 -8.55 -28.93 3.66
C PHE A 1091 -9.97 -29.26 4.14
N ASP A 1092 -10.88 -29.41 3.20
CA ASP A 1092 -12.21 -29.94 3.43
C ASP A 1092 -12.22 -31.47 3.50
N ALA A 1093 -13.10 -31.98 4.34
CA ALA A 1093 -13.47 -33.39 4.28
C ALA A 1093 -14.41 -33.65 3.10
N ALA A 1094 -13.87 -34.22 2.02
CA ALA A 1094 -14.62 -34.62 0.84
C ALA A 1094 -14.53 -36.13 0.55
N VAL A 1095 -15.59 -36.68 -0.05
CA VAL A 1095 -15.65 -38.07 -0.53
C VAL A 1095 -16.35 -38.21 -1.89
N PHE A 1096 -15.80 -39.06 -2.75
CA PHE A 1096 -16.45 -39.56 -3.96
C PHE A 1096 -17.15 -40.90 -3.70
N ARG A 1097 -18.38 -41.07 -4.21
CA ARG A 1097 -19.15 -42.32 -4.11
C ARG A 1097 -19.23 -43.05 -5.46
N PRO A 1098 -18.45 -44.14 -5.67
CA PRO A 1098 -18.42 -44.83 -6.95
C PRO A 1098 -19.76 -45.41 -7.39
N SER A 1099 -20.66 -45.82 -6.48
CA SER A 1099 -21.92 -46.47 -6.85
C SER A 1099 -22.84 -45.65 -7.76
N ASN A 1100 -22.67 -44.34 -7.80
CA ASN A 1100 -23.49 -43.41 -8.57
C ASN A 1100 -22.75 -42.14 -9.08
N GLY A 1101 -21.43 -42.04 -8.89
CA GLY A 1101 -20.63 -40.91 -9.37
C GLY A 1101 -20.85 -39.60 -8.61
N THR A 1102 -21.34 -39.66 -7.36
CA THR A 1102 -21.69 -38.45 -6.59
C THR A 1102 -20.56 -38.08 -5.61
N TRP A 1103 -20.18 -36.82 -5.63
CA TRP A 1103 -19.27 -36.19 -4.69
C TRP A 1103 -20.06 -35.56 -3.54
N PHE A 1104 -19.48 -35.64 -2.34
CA PHE A 1104 -19.94 -34.94 -1.15
C PHE A 1104 -18.71 -34.21 -0.61
N VAL A 1105 -18.81 -32.90 -0.46
CA VAL A 1105 -17.74 -32.02 0.04
C VAL A 1105 -18.32 -31.27 1.24
N ASN A 1106 -17.55 -31.14 2.32
CA ASN A 1106 -17.91 -30.32 3.47
C ASN A 1106 -17.02 -29.08 3.47
N GLN A 1107 -17.33 -28.12 2.60
CA GLN A 1107 -16.66 -26.83 2.48
C GLN A 1107 -16.72 -26.09 3.82
N THR A 1108 -15.58 -25.58 4.27
CA THR A 1108 -15.41 -25.12 5.65
C THR A 1108 -16.11 -23.78 5.92
N THR A 1109 -16.29 -22.95 4.89
CA THR A 1109 -17.09 -21.71 4.95
C THR A 1109 -18.37 -21.75 4.11
N GLU A 1110 -18.36 -22.39 2.93
CA GLU A 1110 -19.51 -22.44 1.99
C GLU A 1110 -20.54 -23.55 2.33
N GLY A 1111 -20.16 -24.58 3.11
CA GLY A 1111 -21.04 -25.64 3.57
C GLY A 1111 -21.01 -26.93 2.75
N ILE A 1112 -22.14 -27.64 2.62
CA ILE A 1112 -22.14 -28.99 2.01
C ILE A 1112 -22.49 -28.94 0.52
N LEU A 1113 -21.47 -28.96 -0.34
CA LEU A 1113 -21.59 -29.20 -1.78
C LEU A 1113 -21.86 -30.69 -2.07
N ILE A 1114 -22.86 -30.95 -2.92
CA ILE A 1114 -23.20 -32.28 -3.42
C ILE A 1114 -23.41 -32.20 -4.93
N THR A 1115 -22.50 -32.82 -5.70
CA THR A 1115 -22.54 -32.83 -7.17
C THR A 1115 -22.35 -34.24 -7.73
N THR A 1116 -22.64 -34.46 -9.01
CA THR A 1116 -22.47 -35.77 -9.68
C THR A 1116 -21.57 -35.61 -10.89
N PHE A 1117 -20.36 -36.16 -10.79
CA PHE A 1117 -19.28 -36.03 -11.76
C PHE A 1117 -18.44 -37.32 -11.78
N GLY A 1118 -18.32 -37.95 -12.94
CA GLY A 1118 -17.68 -39.26 -13.11
C GLY A 1118 -18.65 -40.46 -13.07
N ALA A 1119 -18.07 -41.66 -13.14
CA ALA A 1119 -18.76 -42.94 -13.28
C ALA A 1119 -18.17 -44.02 -12.34
N PRO A 1120 -18.83 -45.20 -12.14
CA PRO A 1120 -18.43 -46.18 -11.12
C PRO A 1120 -17.08 -46.88 -11.29
N THR A 1121 -16.37 -46.64 -12.40
CA THR A 1121 -15.03 -47.16 -12.69
C THR A 1121 -13.95 -46.08 -12.69
N ASP A 1122 -14.35 -44.84 -12.42
CA ASP A 1122 -13.44 -43.70 -12.45
C ASP A 1122 -12.77 -43.53 -11.08
N LEU A 1123 -11.51 -43.11 -11.11
CA LEU A 1123 -10.70 -42.82 -9.92
C LEU A 1123 -10.76 -41.30 -9.68
N PRO A 1124 -11.21 -40.81 -8.51
CA PRO A 1124 -11.14 -39.39 -8.20
C PRO A 1124 -9.67 -38.97 -8.04
N VAL A 1125 -9.28 -37.91 -8.73
CA VAL A 1125 -7.88 -37.45 -8.79
C VAL A 1125 -7.35 -37.01 -7.42
N PRO A 1126 -8.12 -36.32 -6.54
CA PRO A 1126 -7.66 -35.99 -5.19
C PRO A 1126 -7.40 -37.20 -4.27
N ASN A 1127 -7.74 -38.42 -4.70
CA ASN A 1127 -7.36 -39.65 -3.98
C ASN A 1127 -5.90 -40.08 -4.29
N ALA A 1128 -5.19 -39.43 -5.22
CA ALA A 1128 -3.85 -39.80 -5.67
C ALA A 1128 -2.80 -39.89 -4.55
N TYR A 1129 -2.95 -39.10 -3.49
CA TYR A 1129 -2.03 -39.04 -2.34
C TYR A 1129 -2.56 -39.67 -1.04
N VAL A 1130 -3.79 -40.20 -1.08
CA VAL A 1130 -4.34 -41.04 -0.01
C VAL A 1130 -3.62 -42.39 0.00
N ARG A 1131 -3.33 -42.94 1.19
CA ARG A 1131 -2.48 -44.14 1.34
C ARG A 1131 -3.03 -45.16 2.32
#